data_AF-A0A1G4KM79-F1
#
_entry.id   AF-A0A1G4KM79-F1
#
_cell.length_a   1.000
_cell.length_b   1.000
_cell.length_c   1.000
_cell.angle_alpha   90.00
_cell.angle_beta   90.00
_cell.angle_gamma   90.00
#
_symmetry.space_group_name_H-M   'P 1'
#
loop_
_entity.id
_entity.type
_entity.pdbx_description
1 polymer ?
#
loop_
_entity_poly.entity_id
_entity_poly.type
_entity_poly.pdbx_seq_one_letter_code
_entity_poly.pdbx_strand_id
1 'polypeptide(L)'
;MLTPETPQLAQSEPFIGGFPKGTIIFLSSGEKVPVEVIQAGDQVLTSDGSKSTVIATPRASATCSTVTQLSNHRAHLNRSSRPDPWGLVKFACDQRQELWLLTTQIFKHQYPVGNHKVNISQLRPFRTPDGRDIEIVMAAGKTFPSTGHEDEIEQYIADCSKQYPEKLIYWKIEAADLKFINKDVIASSKIATLPLSFEKPVILPWLEAFFKRKISLQELEAMSWLLGFWIGDGFRKGASFALHVHDQDVNGRLRKNAKLWGMDLRIKPFTDSLGAIGYLQTYDGPVRRFNYQNPFSLVLKGLKFWKNGGWNDPKNVPQFMTTEQILVRESFLAGLIDSDGCSRNQHSSIRIKIVTTLPPVRDSILAIGRSLGLNVTVYSSPAHITEQGLHASDTWIFNLFAGRNHQVLYAILNRCACERKRNPPTQYSKDRDSEEFEDADDAAESDGTLDAENVVDKSAPCENPSEDETATDELDTEEQRNQVRKNLLAEAEEVLESVVEEHASSQAADGDSLLKELEAKPDNYFEHRQGDEHKDVNFELGRMRFGIVPAEKQELFGVVCATDSKIITADQIIVGSSKFVTKETASIESYRRECLSCHALDTSLWHRIPWKRKSLDRLCRACYASYVRIKSRCANGSCNLVCKPSDYKRLEALRRRKVTTQLEDGTPITGFPCEKCGSAIMREGVKGR
;
A
#
# COMPACT_ATOMS: atom_id res chain seq x y z
N MET A 1 33.84 22.16 31.97
CA MET A 1 32.61 21.69 31.29
C MET A 1 33.00 21.37 29.86
N LEU A 2 33.28 20.10 29.58
CA LEU A 2 33.61 19.62 28.23
C LEU A 2 32.30 19.37 27.50
N THR A 3 32.06 20.11 26.42
CA THR A 3 31.00 19.82 25.46
C THR A 3 31.29 18.46 24.81
N PRO A 4 30.32 17.53 24.74
CA PRO A 4 30.52 16.29 24.01
C PRO A 4 30.56 16.60 22.52
N GLU A 5 31.73 16.46 21.91
CA GLU A 5 31.90 16.45 20.46
C GLU A 5 31.05 15.30 19.90
N THR A 6 30.01 15.64 19.15
CA THR A 6 29.23 14.65 18.42
C THR A 6 30.12 14.19 17.25
N PRO A 7 30.49 12.90 17.16
CA PRO A 7 31.34 12.45 16.08
C PRO A 7 30.59 12.61 14.77
N GLN A 8 31.09 13.46 13.87
CA GLN A 8 30.68 13.48 12.47
C GLN A 8 31.14 12.16 11.84
N LEU A 9 30.30 11.11 11.95
CA LEU A 9 30.49 9.87 11.21
C LEU A 9 30.51 10.21 9.71
N ALA A 10 31.59 9.81 9.06
CA ALA A 10 31.86 10.10 7.66
C ALA A 10 30.69 9.65 6.76
N GLN A 11 30.26 10.52 5.86
CA GLN A 11 29.17 10.29 4.88
C GLN A 11 29.44 9.14 3.88
N SER A 12 30.47 8.31 4.09
CA SER A 12 30.97 7.33 3.14
C SER A 12 30.99 5.88 3.65
N GLU A 13 30.45 5.60 4.84
CA GLU A 13 30.39 4.21 5.30
C GLU A 13 29.39 3.40 4.44
N PRO A 14 29.78 2.23 3.92
CA PRO A 14 28.87 1.40 3.15
C PRO A 14 27.71 0.94 4.03
N PHE A 15 26.49 1.01 3.49
CA PHE A 15 25.26 0.63 4.17
C PHE A 15 24.38 -0.24 3.28
N ILE A 16 23.40 -0.90 3.89
CA ILE A 16 22.40 -1.74 3.25
C ILE A 16 21.00 -1.21 3.55
N GLY A 17 20.10 -1.35 2.57
CA GLY A 17 18.76 -0.80 2.66
C GLY A 17 18.77 0.72 2.53
N GLY A 18 17.72 1.28 1.94
CA GLY A 18 17.63 2.71 1.69
C GLY A 18 16.54 3.00 0.67
N PHE A 19 16.25 4.28 0.53
CA PHE A 19 15.15 4.75 -0.29
C PHE A 19 15.63 5.81 -1.27
N PRO A 20 15.09 5.83 -2.50
CA PRO A 20 15.35 6.91 -3.42
C PRO A 20 14.74 8.21 -2.91
N LYS A 21 15.28 9.31 -3.44
CA LYS A 21 14.78 10.67 -3.19
C LYS A 21 13.26 10.76 -3.38
N GLY A 22 12.58 11.50 -2.50
CA GLY A 22 11.14 11.73 -2.55
C GLY A 22 10.32 10.63 -1.87
N THR A 23 10.93 9.53 -1.41
CA THR A 23 10.22 8.54 -0.59
C THR A 23 9.79 9.18 0.73
N ILE A 24 8.51 9.13 1.05
CA ILE A 24 7.97 9.79 2.23
C ILE A 24 7.91 8.82 3.41
N ILE A 25 8.42 9.23 4.57
CA ILE A 25 8.49 8.45 5.81
C ILE A 25 7.71 9.17 6.92
N PHE A 26 7.11 8.40 7.83
CA PHE A 26 6.48 8.97 9.03
C PHE A 26 7.50 9.27 10.12
N LEU A 27 7.46 10.50 10.62
CA LEU A 27 8.06 10.85 11.90
C LEU A 27 7.16 10.40 13.06
N SER A 28 7.73 10.23 14.25
CA SER A 28 6.96 9.90 15.46
C SER A 28 5.99 11.01 15.86
N SER A 29 6.16 12.21 15.30
CA SER A 29 5.23 13.34 15.43
C SER A 29 3.96 13.16 14.57
N GLY A 30 3.88 12.11 13.74
CA GLY A 30 2.82 11.91 12.73
C GLY A 30 3.02 12.72 11.45
N GLU A 31 4.07 13.54 11.37
CA GLU A 31 4.43 14.28 10.16
C GLU A 31 4.98 13.33 9.08
N LYS A 32 4.71 13.65 7.82
CA LYS A 32 5.18 12.93 6.65
C LYS A 32 6.29 13.74 5.99
N VAL A 33 7.51 13.23 6.00
CA VAL A 33 8.67 13.95 5.45
C VAL A 33 9.36 13.14 4.35
N PRO A 34 9.90 13.77 3.30
CA PRO A 34 10.77 13.10 2.35
C PRO A 34 12.03 12.56 3.05
N VAL A 35 12.50 11.38 2.63
CA VAL A 35 13.64 10.69 3.22
C VAL A 35 14.93 11.53 3.18
N GLU A 36 15.11 12.35 2.15
CA GLU A 36 16.28 13.21 1.99
C GLU A 36 16.35 14.38 2.99
N VAL A 37 15.23 14.68 3.66
CA VAL A 37 15.14 15.74 4.68
C VAL A 37 15.46 15.21 6.07
N ILE A 38 15.39 13.89 6.29
CA ILE A 38 15.64 13.26 7.58
C ILE A 38 17.11 13.46 8.00
N GLN A 39 17.31 13.80 9.27
CA GLN A 39 18.63 14.04 9.87
C GLN A 39 18.86 13.15 11.09
N ALA A 40 20.13 13.00 11.46
CA ALA A 40 20.47 12.38 12.74
C ALA A 40 19.87 13.20 13.89
N GLY A 41 19.22 12.51 14.84
CA GLY A 41 18.46 13.10 15.94
C GLY A 41 16.94 13.08 15.71
N ASP A 42 16.47 12.98 14.47
CA ASP A 42 15.04 12.87 14.18
C ASP A 42 14.45 11.59 14.77
N GLN A 43 13.15 11.63 15.11
CA GLN A 43 12.43 10.49 15.64
C GLN A 43 11.46 9.98 14.58
N VAL A 44 11.71 8.77 14.08
CA VAL A 44 10.83 8.08 13.12
C VAL A 44 9.80 7.22 13.86
N LEU A 45 8.62 7.08 13.26
CA LEU A 45 7.58 6.21 13.78
C LEU A 45 7.89 4.76 13.43
N THR A 46 7.76 3.86 14.42
CA THR A 46 7.97 2.43 14.24
C THR A 46 6.65 1.66 14.19
N SER A 47 6.70 0.44 13.65
CA SER A 47 5.48 -0.35 13.40
C SER A 47 4.67 -0.75 14.63
N ASP A 48 5.26 -0.62 15.82
CA ASP A 48 4.60 -0.85 17.11
C ASP A 48 3.98 0.43 17.70
N GLY A 49 4.01 1.54 16.94
CA GLY A 49 3.56 2.86 17.39
C GLY A 49 4.56 3.60 18.26
N SER A 50 5.72 3.00 18.57
CA SER A 50 6.79 3.67 19.32
C SER A 50 7.64 4.56 18.40
N LYS A 51 8.74 5.08 18.95
CA LYS A 51 9.63 6.00 18.26
C LYS A 51 11.07 5.49 18.27
N SER A 52 11.77 5.69 17.17
CA SER A 52 13.18 5.36 17.07
C SER A 52 13.99 6.56 16.61
N THR A 53 15.13 6.80 17.27
CA THR A 53 16.02 7.91 16.95
C THR A 53 16.92 7.53 15.77
N VAL A 54 16.94 8.39 14.75
CA VAL A 54 17.86 8.27 13.63
C VAL A 54 19.26 8.65 14.09
N ILE A 55 20.23 7.75 13.91
CA ILE A 55 21.63 7.97 14.31
C ILE A 55 22.52 8.39 13.12
N ALA A 56 22.13 8.03 11.90
CA ALA A 56 22.85 8.41 10.69
C ALA A 56 21.95 8.35 9.44
N THR A 57 22.28 9.18 8.45
CA THR A 57 21.61 9.22 7.14
C THR A 57 22.61 9.11 5.98
N PRO A 58 23.26 7.95 5.80
CA PRO A 58 24.27 7.76 4.77
C PRO A 58 23.65 7.81 3.37
N ARG A 59 24.47 8.09 2.35
CA ARG A 59 24.04 8.19 0.95
C ARG A 59 24.87 7.28 0.07
N ALA A 60 24.23 6.65 -0.91
CA ALA A 60 24.90 5.79 -1.88
C ALA A 60 24.17 5.86 -3.22
N SER A 61 24.80 5.37 -4.29
CA SER A 61 24.13 5.16 -5.56
C SER A 61 24.13 3.68 -5.90
N ALA A 62 22.95 3.07 -5.92
CA ALA A 62 22.78 1.65 -6.19
C ALA A 62 21.54 1.38 -7.05
N THR A 63 21.46 0.16 -7.58
CA THR A 63 20.32 -0.31 -8.37
C THR A 63 19.13 -0.51 -7.44
N CYS A 64 18.01 0.11 -7.76
CA CYS A 64 16.79 -0.01 -6.97
C CYS A 64 15.94 -1.21 -7.40
N SER A 65 14.96 -1.54 -6.57
CA SER A 65 13.81 -2.37 -6.91
C SER A 65 12.54 -1.56 -6.68
N THR A 66 11.59 -1.64 -7.62
CA THR A 66 10.25 -1.07 -7.46
C THR A 66 9.30 -2.16 -7.00
N VAL A 67 8.67 -1.93 -5.85
CA VAL A 67 7.63 -2.76 -5.29
C VAL A 67 6.29 -2.13 -5.65
N THR A 68 5.41 -2.89 -6.30
CA THR A 68 4.10 -2.41 -6.76
C THR A 68 3.00 -3.33 -6.28
N GLN A 69 1.90 -2.77 -5.79
CA GLN A 69 0.69 -3.50 -5.49
C GLN A 69 0.15 -4.19 -6.74
N LEU A 70 -0.08 -5.50 -6.67
CA LEU A 70 -0.76 -6.21 -7.74
C LEU A 70 -2.25 -5.94 -7.66
N SER A 71 -2.84 -5.64 -8.82
CA SER A 71 -4.27 -5.46 -8.98
C SER A 71 -4.84 -6.37 -10.07
N ASN A 72 -6.13 -6.65 -9.96
CA ASN A 72 -6.91 -7.34 -10.98
C ASN A 72 -7.49 -6.38 -12.03
N HIS A 73 -7.33 -5.05 -11.88
CA HIS A 73 -7.75 -4.12 -12.93
C HIS A 73 -6.96 -4.40 -14.22
N ARG A 74 -7.69 -4.60 -15.32
CA ARG A 74 -7.15 -4.87 -16.65
C ARG A 74 -7.62 -3.90 -17.73
N ALA A 75 -8.63 -3.07 -17.44
CA ALA A 75 -9.22 -2.14 -18.41
C ALA A 75 -8.19 -1.25 -19.16
N HIS A 76 -7.18 -0.72 -18.45
CA HIS A 76 -6.09 0.08 -19.03
C HIS A 76 -5.16 -0.69 -19.99
N LEU A 77 -5.06 -2.02 -19.85
CA LEU A 77 -4.28 -2.86 -20.75
C LEU A 77 -5.03 -3.12 -22.06
N ASN A 78 -6.36 -3.19 -21.99
CA ASN A 78 -7.21 -3.51 -23.13
C ASN A 78 -7.62 -2.25 -23.92
N ARG A 79 -7.67 -1.08 -23.27
CA ARG A 79 -8.06 0.20 -23.88
C ARG A 79 -7.08 1.30 -23.49
N SER A 80 -6.36 1.85 -24.48
CA SER A 80 -5.37 2.93 -24.27
C SER A 80 -5.97 4.25 -23.75
N SER A 81 -7.27 4.46 -23.93
CA SER A 81 -8.00 5.62 -23.40
C SER A 81 -8.30 5.52 -21.89
N ARG A 82 -8.15 4.34 -21.29
CA ARG A 82 -8.40 4.13 -19.86
C ARG A 82 -7.14 4.44 -19.06
N PRO A 83 -7.22 5.24 -17.99
CA PRO A 83 -6.06 5.55 -17.15
C PRO A 83 -5.60 4.33 -16.36
N ASP A 84 -4.33 4.33 -15.95
CA ASP A 84 -3.78 3.34 -15.02
C ASP A 84 -4.58 3.32 -13.70
N PRO A 85 -4.65 2.16 -13.01
CA PRO A 85 -5.39 2.05 -11.77
C PRO A 85 -4.85 3.01 -10.71
N TRP A 86 -5.73 3.87 -10.19
CA TRP A 86 -5.37 4.84 -9.17
C TRP A 86 -5.35 4.21 -7.76
N GLY A 87 -4.52 4.77 -6.88
CA GLY A 87 -4.47 4.40 -5.47
C GLY A 87 -3.69 3.13 -5.16
N LEU A 88 -3.05 2.50 -6.15
CA LEU A 88 -2.13 1.39 -5.93
C LEU A 88 -0.88 1.86 -5.18
N VAL A 89 -0.44 1.06 -4.22
CA VAL A 89 0.82 1.32 -3.52
C VAL A 89 1.99 1.03 -4.45
N LYS A 90 2.91 1.99 -4.59
CA LYS A 90 4.13 1.84 -5.38
C LYS A 90 5.27 2.57 -4.67
N PHE A 91 6.32 1.85 -4.31
CA PHE A 91 7.53 2.47 -3.76
C PHE A 91 8.77 1.80 -4.31
N ALA A 92 9.86 2.56 -4.37
CA ALA A 92 11.16 2.06 -4.76
C ALA A 92 12.08 2.00 -3.53
N CYS A 93 12.99 1.04 -3.53
CA CYS A 93 13.95 0.85 -2.45
C CYS A 93 15.23 0.19 -2.97
N ASP A 94 16.28 0.21 -2.15
CA ASP A 94 17.50 -0.54 -2.39
C ASP A 94 17.21 -2.05 -2.58
N GLN A 95 18.04 -2.72 -3.38
CA GLN A 95 17.97 -4.18 -3.56
C GLN A 95 18.17 -4.95 -2.26
N ARG A 96 18.88 -4.38 -1.28
CA ARG A 96 19.08 -4.97 0.04
C ARG A 96 18.14 -4.40 1.10
N GLN A 97 17.11 -3.66 0.70
CA GLN A 97 16.08 -3.20 1.62
C GLN A 97 15.32 -4.39 2.21
N GLU A 98 15.22 -4.43 3.53
CA GLU A 98 14.46 -5.45 4.26
C GLU A 98 12.96 -5.16 4.14
N LEU A 99 12.22 -6.11 3.55
CA LEU A 99 10.78 -6.10 3.39
C LEU A 99 10.14 -7.04 4.42
N TRP A 100 9.05 -6.59 5.04
CA TRP A 100 8.28 -7.39 5.99
C TRP A 100 7.08 -8.05 5.29
N LEU A 101 7.05 -9.39 5.36
CA LEU A 101 6.07 -10.21 4.66
C LEU A 101 5.23 -11.03 5.65
N LEU A 102 3.99 -11.29 5.22
CA LEU A 102 3.10 -12.24 5.84
C LEU A 102 2.79 -13.35 4.84
N THR A 103 2.97 -14.60 5.24
CA THR A 103 2.65 -15.76 4.41
C THR A 103 1.69 -16.66 5.16
N THR A 104 0.53 -16.95 4.56
CA THR A 104 -0.38 -17.97 5.11
C THR A 104 0.27 -19.35 5.00
N GLN A 105 0.25 -20.10 6.10
CA GLN A 105 0.73 -21.45 6.13
C GLN A 105 -0.19 -22.33 5.29
N ILE A 106 0.34 -22.84 4.18
CA ILE A 106 -0.37 -23.77 3.29
C ILE A 106 0.02 -25.20 3.64
N PHE A 107 -1.00 -26.05 3.79
CA PHE A 107 -0.88 -27.50 3.97
C PHE A 107 -1.30 -28.16 2.67
N LYS A 108 -0.40 -28.93 2.04
CA LYS A 108 -0.69 -29.70 0.83
C LYS A 108 -0.54 -31.18 1.13
N HIS A 109 -1.63 -31.93 1.01
CA HIS A 109 -1.63 -33.38 1.07
C HIS A 109 -1.39 -33.94 -0.34
N GLN A 110 -0.53 -34.94 -0.44
CA GLN A 110 -0.22 -35.67 -1.66
C GLN A 110 -0.27 -37.16 -1.33
N TYR A 111 -0.83 -37.97 -2.24
CA TYR A 111 -1.01 -39.40 -2.04
C TYR A 111 -0.23 -40.20 -3.10
N PRO A 112 1.11 -40.17 -3.08
CA PRO A 112 1.90 -41.08 -3.90
C PRO A 112 1.60 -42.54 -3.52
N VAL A 113 1.77 -43.47 -4.45
CA VAL A 113 1.44 -44.90 -4.23
C VAL A 113 2.06 -45.42 -2.92
N GLY A 114 1.21 -45.94 -2.02
CA GLY A 114 1.60 -46.50 -0.72
C GLY A 114 2.01 -45.48 0.36
N ASN A 115 1.91 -44.18 0.09
CA ASN A 115 2.40 -43.14 0.98
C ASN A 115 1.46 -41.92 1.02
N HIS A 116 1.43 -41.24 2.16
CA HIS A 116 0.78 -39.94 2.35
C HIS A 116 1.84 -38.90 2.67
N LYS A 117 2.06 -37.95 1.77
CA LYS A 117 3.02 -36.86 1.95
C LYS A 117 2.29 -35.57 2.28
N VAL A 118 2.70 -34.93 3.38
CA VAL A 118 2.16 -33.64 3.82
C VAL A 118 3.25 -32.60 3.71
N ASN A 119 3.03 -31.59 2.87
CA ASN A 119 3.91 -30.43 2.74
C ASN A 119 3.31 -29.22 3.46
N ILE A 120 4.09 -28.61 4.34
CA ILE A 120 3.69 -27.47 5.16
C ILE A 120 4.65 -26.31 4.90
N SER A 121 4.12 -25.11 4.66
CA SER A 121 4.95 -23.91 4.53
C SER A 121 5.58 -23.56 5.88
N GLN A 122 6.90 -23.39 5.93
CA GLN A 122 7.66 -23.09 7.15
C GLN A 122 8.85 -22.19 6.85
N LEU A 123 9.24 -21.37 7.83
CA LEU A 123 10.49 -20.62 7.77
C LEU A 123 11.68 -21.59 7.94
N ARG A 124 12.66 -21.51 7.03
CA ARG A 124 13.83 -22.39 7.02
C ARG A 124 15.09 -21.60 6.63
N PRO A 125 16.26 -21.99 7.16
CA PRO A 125 17.53 -21.41 6.73
C PRO A 125 17.82 -21.77 5.27
N PHE A 126 18.34 -20.81 4.52
CA PHE A 126 18.71 -20.92 3.13
C PHE A 126 20.03 -20.19 2.88
N ARG A 127 20.97 -20.88 2.24
CA ARG A 127 22.26 -20.28 1.88
C ARG A 127 22.20 -19.71 0.47
N THR A 128 22.33 -18.40 0.35
CA THR A 128 22.32 -17.71 -0.94
C THR A 128 23.57 -18.01 -1.77
N PRO A 129 23.54 -17.80 -3.09
CA PRO A 129 24.71 -18.01 -3.96
C PRO A 129 25.93 -17.15 -3.62
N ASP A 130 25.72 -15.94 -3.08
CA ASP A 130 26.77 -15.06 -2.56
C ASP A 130 27.25 -15.45 -1.16
N GLY A 131 26.69 -16.53 -0.59
CA GLY A 131 27.20 -17.19 0.61
C GLY A 131 26.65 -16.68 1.93
N ARG A 132 25.67 -15.77 1.91
CA ARG A 132 24.88 -15.34 3.08
C ARG A 132 23.95 -16.47 3.51
N ASP A 133 23.69 -16.56 4.81
CA ASP A 133 22.68 -17.45 5.38
C ASP A 133 21.45 -16.57 5.72
N ILE A 134 20.33 -16.81 5.03
CA ILE A 134 19.08 -16.08 5.20
C ILE A 134 17.97 -17.05 5.63
N GLU A 135 16.84 -16.55 6.11
CA GLU A 135 15.65 -17.36 6.37
C GLU A 135 14.57 -17.08 5.34
N ILE A 136 14.03 -18.13 4.73
CA ILE A 136 12.95 -18.01 3.74
C ILE A 136 11.84 -19.01 4.03
N VAL A 137 10.62 -18.67 3.62
CA VAL A 137 9.49 -19.62 3.69
C VAL A 137 9.60 -20.63 2.56
N MET A 138 9.60 -21.92 2.92
CA MET A 138 9.61 -23.04 1.97
C MET A 138 8.62 -24.12 2.39
N ALA A 139 8.20 -24.94 1.44
CA ALA A 139 7.42 -26.13 1.72
C ALA A 139 8.31 -27.23 2.31
N ALA A 140 8.08 -27.59 3.57
CA ALA A 140 8.71 -28.72 4.24
C ALA A 140 7.75 -29.92 4.21
N GLY A 141 8.21 -31.05 3.66
CA GLY A 141 7.41 -32.26 3.51
C GLY A 141 7.79 -33.35 4.51
N LYS A 142 6.80 -34.02 5.10
CA LYS A 142 6.96 -35.31 5.79
C LYS A 142 6.10 -36.36 5.09
N THR A 143 6.66 -37.56 4.93
CA THR A 143 5.97 -38.69 4.30
C THR A 143 5.60 -39.71 5.37
N PHE A 144 4.40 -40.22 5.30
CA PHE A 144 3.81 -41.21 6.18
C PHE A 144 3.34 -42.42 5.33
N PRO A 145 3.26 -43.63 5.90
CA PRO A 145 2.59 -44.74 5.23
C PRO A 145 1.09 -44.45 4.98
N SER A 146 0.51 -45.03 3.93
CA SER A 146 -0.86 -44.70 3.50
C SER A 146 -2.00 -45.16 4.43
N THR A 147 -1.72 -45.98 5.44
CA THR A 147 -2.75 -46.56 6.33
C THR A 147 -2.31 -46.48 7.79
N GLY A 148 -3.17 -46.00 8.67
CA GLY A 148 -3.00 -46.10 10.14
C GLY A 148 -2.19 -44.99 10.82
N HIS A 149 -1.92 -43.86 10.14
CA HIS A 149 -1.10 -42.76 10.68
C HIS A 149 -1.80 -41.39 10.66
N GLU A 150 -3.13 -41.34 10.66
CA GLU A 150 -3.88 -40.07 10.66
C GLU A 150 -3.55 -39.22 11.89
N ASP A 151 -3.52 -39.81 13.08
CA ASP A 151 -3.15 -39.12 14.32
C ASP A 151 -1.73 -38.53 14.27
N GLU A 152 -0.77 -39.25 13.68
CA GLU A 152 0.61 -38.75 13.52
C GLU A 152 0.71 -37.59 12.54
N ILE A 153 -0.13 -37.58 11.51
CA ILE A 153 -0.23 -36.49 10.54
C ILE A 153 -0.83 -35.26 11.20
N GLU A 154 -1.93 -35.42 11.93
CA GLU A 154 -2.57 -34.32 12.67
C GLU A 154 -1.63 -33.75 13.72
N GLN A 155 -0.93 -34.60 14.46
CA GLN A 155 0.08 -34.18 15.43
C GLN A 155 1.23 -33.41 14.75
N TYR A 156 1.73 -33.90 13.61
CA TYR A 156 2.75 -33.20 12.84
C TYR A 156 2.26 -31.82 12.36
N ILE A 157 1.04 -31.72 11.84
CA ILE A 157 0.43 -30.45 11.42
C ILE A 157 0.29 -29.50 12.61
N ALA A 158 -0.22 -29.98 13.74
CA ALA A 158 -0.39 -29.21 14.96
C ALA A 158 0.97 -28.69 15.46
N ASP A 159 1.98 -29.54 15.56
CA ASP A 159 3.33 -29.17 16.00
C ASP A 159 3.96 -28.11 15.08
N CYS A 160 3.77 -28.26 13.77
CA CYS A 160 4.25 -27.27 12.79
C CYS A 160 3.49 -25.94 12.84
N SER A 161 2.24 -25.96 13.31
CA SER A 161 1.36 -24.78 13.40
C SER A 161 1.50 -24.04 14.74
N LYS A 162 1.95 -24.70 15.81
CA LYS A 162 2.09 -24.12 17.17
C LYS A 162 2.89 -22.82 17.20
N GLN A 163 3.92 -22.72 16.36
CA GLN A 163 4.81 -21.55 16.30
C GLN A 163 4.21 -20.36 15.52
N TYR A 164 3.08 -20.54 14.82
CA TYR A 164 2.48 -19.54 13.96
C TYR A 164 1.03 -19.28 14.38
N PRO A 165 0.79 -18.26 15.22
CA PRO A 165 -0.57 -17.84 15.56
C PRO A 165 -1.39 -17.65 14.29
N GLU A 166 -2.62 -18.17 14.29
CA GLU A 166 -3.57 -17.99 13.19
C GLU A 166 -3.08 -18.51 11.83
N LYS A 167 -2.09 -19.42 11.84
CA LYS A 167 -1.47 -20.00 10.64
C LYS A 167 -0.79 -18.93 9.75
N LEU A 168 -0.27 -17.86 10.34
CA LEU A 168 0.47 -16.80 9.65
C LEU A 168 1.94 -16.80 10.03
N ILE A 169 2.79 -16.80 9.01
CA ILE A 169 4.24 -16.69 9.16
C ILE A 169 4.61 -15.24 8.92
N TYR A 170 5.08 -14.57 9.96
CA TYR A 170 5.66 -13.23 9.89
C TYR A 170 7.16 -13.37 9.70
N TRP A 171 7.70 -12.77 8.66
CA TRP A 171 9.11 -12.90 8.32
C TRP A 171 9.59 -11.73 7.48
N LYS A 172 10.91 -11.67 7.25
CA LYS A 172 11.56 -10.57 6.56
C LYS A 172 12.54 -11.09 5.53
N ILE A 173 12.71 -10.34 4.45
CA ILE A 173 13.64 -10.70 3.37
C ILE A 173 14.16 -9.44 2.67
N GLU A 174 15.41 -9.47 2.19
CA GLU A 174 15.92 -8.42 1.30
C GLU A 174 15.17 -8.46 -0.04
N ALA A 175 14.88 -7.29 -0.61
CA ALA A 175 14.15 -7.14 -1.86
C ALA A 175 14.71 -8.02 -3.02
N ALA A 176 16.03 -8.08 -3.18
CA ALA A 176 16.69 -8.88 -4.22
C ALA A 176 16.69 -10.39 -3.98
N ASP A 177 16.40 -10.84 -2.75
CA ASP A 177 16.38 -12.26 -2.38
C ASP A 177 15.01 -12.91 -2.63
N LEU A 178 13.98 -12.12 -2.94
CA LEU A 178 12.66 -12.63 -3.33
C LEU A 178 12.71 -13.64 -4.48
N LYS A 179 13.72 -13.53 -5.37
CA LYS A 179 13.97 -14.46 -6.48
C LYS A 179 14.27 -15.90 -6.05
N PHE A 180 14.65 -16.13 -4.79
CA PHE A 180 14.95 -17.47 -4.26
C PHE A 180 13.70 -18.19 -3.74
N ILE A 181 12.58 -17.49 -3.63
CA ILE A 181 11.33 -18.06 -3.10
C ILE A 181 10.57 -18.73 -4.25
N ASN A 182 9.95 -19.89 -3.95
CA ASN A 182 9.06 -20.56 -4.89
C ASN A 182 7.84 -19.68 -5.23
N LYS A 183 7.40 -19.70 -6.50
CA LYS A 183 6.20 -19.02 -6.99
C LYS A 183 4.96 -19.26 -6.13
N ASP A 184 4.74 -20.48 -5.63
CA ASP A 184 3.60 -20.80 -4.76
C ASP A 184 3.63 -19.99 -3.45
N VAL A 185 4.82 -19.89 -2.85
CA VAL A 185 5.04 -19.15 -1.61
C VAL A 185 4.97 -17.65 -1.87
N ILE A 186 5.52 -17.15 -2.98
CA ILE A 186 5.36 -15.75 -3.39
C ILE A 186 3.88 -15.39 -3.58
N ALA A 187 3.12 -16.23 -4.28
CA ALA A 187 1.70 -16.01 -4.53
C ALA A 187 0.87 -15.95 -3.23
N SER A 188 1.27 -16.72 -2.20
CA SER A 188 0.65 -16.69 -0.87
C SER A 188 1.22 -15.63 0.07
N SER A 189 2.39 -15.07 -0.25
CA SER A 189 3.03 -14.00 0.52
C SER A 189 2.41 -12.65 0.20
N LYS A 190 2.37 -11.78 1.20
CA LYS A 190 1.81 -10.43 1.13
C LYS A 190 2.74 -9.48 1.86
N ILE A 191 2.86 -8.24 1.39
CA ILE A 191 3.56 -7.20 2.14
C ILE A 191 2.69 -6.77 3.30
N ALA A 192 3.35 -6.56 4.45
CA ALA A 192 2.75 -6.01 5.65
C ALA A 192 2.45 -4.52 5.48
N THR A 193 1.20 -4.13 5.71
CA THR A 193 0.79 -2.72 5.81
C THR A 193 0.26 -2.43 7.20
N LEU A 194 0.59 -1.28 7.76
CA LEU A 194 0.31 -0.93 9.14
C LEU A 194 -0.88 0.04 9.25
N PRO A 195 -1.98 -0.35 9.91
CA PRO A 195 -2.98 0.61 10.38
C PRO A 195 -2.35 1.60 11.36
N LEU A 196 -2.68 2.88 11.26
CA LEU A 196 -2.13 3.90 12.16
C LEU A 196 -2.94 3.91 13.45
N SER A 197 -2.49 3.11 14.42
CA SER A 197 -3.07 3.04 15.76
C SER A 197 -2.72 4.26 16.62
N PHE A 198 -1.60 4.94 16.32
CA PHE A 198 -1.26 6.19 17.00
C PHE A 198 -2.23 7.31 16.61
N GLU A 199 -2.49 8.21 17.56
CA GLU A 199 -3.42 9.32 17.39
C GLU A 199 -2.70 10.65 17.64
N LYS A 200 -2.88 11.58 16.72
CA LYS A 200 -2.43 12.97 16.83
C LYS A 200 -3.68 13.86 16.79
N PRO A 201 -4.25 14.18 17.95
CA PRO A 201 -5.45 14.98 18.00
C PRO A 201 -5.19 16.41 17.52
N VAL A 202 -5.90 16.82 16.47
CA VAL A 202 -5.90 18.17 15.91
C VAL A 202 -7.28 18.81 16.09
N ILE A 203 -8.36 18.09 15.78
CA ILE A 203 -9.72 18.63 15.85
C ILE A 203 -10.09 19.02 17.29
N LEU A 204 -9.90 18.12 18.25
CA LEU A 204 -10.31 18.37 19.64
C LEU A 204 -9.58 19.58 20.26
N PRO A 205 -8.23 19.66 20.25
CA PRO A 205 -7.52 20.83 20.76
C PRO A 205 -7.90 22.12 20.02
N TRP A 206 -8.12 22.03 18.70
CA TRP A 206 -8.55 23.20 17.92
C TRP A 206 -9.93 23.69 18.34
N LEU A 207 -10.91 22.78 18.50
CA LEU A 207 -12.26 23.12 18.94
C LEU A 207 -12.24 23.74 20.35
N GLU A 208 -11.49 23.16 21.28
CA GLU A 208 -11.39 23.66 22.66
C GLU A 208 -10.76 25.06 22.71
N ALA A 209 -9.67 25.26 21.99
CA ALA A 209 -8.98 26.55 21.92
C ALA A 209 -9.83 27.61 21.23
N PHE A 210 -10.48 27.26 20.11
CA PHE A 210 -11.23 28.19 19.29
C PHE A 210 -12.55 28.63 19.97
N PHE A 211 -13.30 27.67 20.54
CA PHE A 211 -14.56 27.96 21.24
C PHE A 211 -14.38 28.28 22.73
N LYS A 212 -13.14 28.21 23.24
CA LYS A 212 -12.76 28.54 24.62
C LYS A 212 -13.58 27.78 25.67
N ARG A 213 -13.85 26.50 25.40
CA ARG A 213 -14.61 25.61 26.28
C ARG A 213 -14.13 24.18 26.11
N LYS A 214 -14.31 23.36 27.15
CA LYS A 214 -14.11 21.92 27.04
C LYS A 214 -15.13 21.32 26.07
N ILE A 215 -14.68 20.38 25.24
CA ILE A 215 -15.53 19.65 24.29
C ILE A 215 -15.70 18.22 24.79
N SER A 216 -16.93 17.73 24.86
CA SER A 216 -17.23 16.33 25.18
C SER A 216 -16.95 15.39 23.99
N LEU A 217 -16.76 14.10 24.26
CA LEU A 217 -16.60 13.10 23.19
C LEU A 217 -17.81 13.06 22.25
N GLN A 218 -19.02 13.28 22.79
CA GLN A 218 -20.25 13.34 22.00
C GLN A 218 -20.26 14.52 21.02
N GLU A 219 -19.81 15.69 21.46
CA GLU A 219 -19.69 16.87 20.59
C GLU A 219 -18.61 16.70 19.54
N LEU A 220 -17.48 16.06 19.90
CA LEU A 220 -16.41 15.71 18.97
C LEU A 220 -16.89 14.73 17.90
N GLU A 221 -17.57 13.65 18.29
CA GLU A 221 -18.21 12.70 17.38
C GLU A 221 -19.21 13.41 16.46
N ALA A 222 -20.08 14.24 17.03
CA ALA A 222 -21.09 15.00 16.28
C ALA A 222 -20.45 15.91 15.23
N MET A 223 -19.42 16.70 15.60
CA MET A 223 -18.71 17.56 14.66
C MET A 223 -18.01 16.76 13.57
N SER A 224 -17.37 15.65 13.95
CA SER A 224 -16.65 14.78 13.01
C SER A 224 -17.59 14.13 11.99
N TRP A 225 -18.76 13.66 12.45
CA TRP A 225 -19.82 13.15 11.59
C TRP A 225 -20.37 14.24 10.66
N LEU A 226 -20.62 15.46 11.17
CA LEU A 226 -21.08 16.58 10.36
C LEU A 226 -20.08 16.94 9.25
N LEU A 227 -18.77 16.90 9.53
CA LEU A 227 -17.72 17.12 8.55
C LEU A 227 -17.73 16.05 7.45
N GLY A 228 -17.86 14.78 7.83
CA GLY A 228 -17.98 13.66 6.88
C GLY A 228 -19.21 13.80 5.98
N PHE A 229 -20.37 14.07 6.59
CA PHE A 229 -21.64 14.24 5.90
C PHE A 229 -21.62 15.46 4.96
N TRP A 230 -21.01 16.57 5.38
CA TRP A 230 -20.83 17.75 4.51
C TRP A 230 -19.88 17.47 3.34
N ILE A 231 -18.85 16.65 3.54
CA ILE A 231 -17.93 16.32 2.45
C ILE A 231 -18.65 15.58 1.31
N GLY A 232 -19.58 14.68 1.61
CA GLY A 232 -20.48 14.10 0.61
C GLY A 232 -21.51 15.11 0.10
N ASP A 233 -22.55 15.36 0.88
CA ASP A 233 -23.77 16.09 0.44
C ASP A 233 -23.79 17.58 0.76
N GLY A 234 -22.74 18.13 1.37
CA GLY A 234 -22.68 19.54 1.72
C GLY A 234 -22.49 20.48 0.52
N PHE A 235 -23.03 21.69 0.58
CA PHE A 235 -22.76 22.72 -0.41
C PHE A 235 -21.55 23.58 -0.01
N ARG A 236 -20.73 23.97 -0.99
CA ARG A 236 -19.60 24.92 -0.78
C ARG A 236 -20.05 26.26 -0.19
N LYS A 237 -21.30 26.65 -0.46
CA LYS A 237 -21.91 27.91 -0.01
C LYS A 237 -22.10 28.01 1.50
N GLY A 238 -21.88 26.96 2.30
CA GLY A 238 -22.01 27.07 3.74
C GLY A 238 -22.34 25.79 4.49
N ALA A 239 -22.89 25.96 5.69
CA ALA A 239 -23.43 24.90 6.53
C ALA A 239 -24.80 24.40 6.00
N SER A 240 -24.82 23.97 4.75
CA SER A 240 -26.03 23.53 4.02
C SER A 240 -25.78 22.21 3.30
N PHE A 241 -26.83 21.41 3.12
CA PHE A 241 -26.76 20.00 2.72
C PHE A 241 -27.85 19.65 1.72
N ALA A 242 -27.54 18.83 0.72
CA ALA A 242 -28.55 18.10 -0.04
C ALA A 242 -29.10 16.98 0.85
N LEU A 243 -30.42 16.86 0.95
CA LEU A 243 -31.10 15.90 1.80
C LEU A 243 -32.23 15.22 1.05
N HIS A 244 -32.68 14.08 1.57
CA HIS A 244 -33.91 13.44 1.16
C HIS A 244 -34.96 13.62 2.27
N VAL A 245 -36.17 14.07 1.93
CA VAL A 245 -37.22 14.42 2.90
C VAL A 245 -37.60 13.22 3.76
N HIS A 246 -37.59 12.01 3.20
CA HIS A 246 -37.96 10.78 3.89
C HIS A 246 -36.81 10.07 4.62
N ASP A 247 -35.57 10.55 4.53
CA ASP A 247 -34.46 9.96 5.28
C ASP A 247 -34.45 10.48 6.73
N GLN A 248 -35.49 10.09 7.48
CA GLN A 248 -35.76 10.60 8.83
C GLN A 248 -34.63 10.25 9.81
N ASP A 249 -33.98 9.11 9.64
CA ASP A 249 -32.85 8.70 10.48
C ASP A 249 -31.67 9.67 10.34
N VAL A 250 -31.28 9.97 9.09
CA VAL A 250 -30.19 10.90 8.77
C VAL A 250 -30.55 12.32 9.16
N ASN A 251 -31.76 12.78 8.83
CA ASN A 251 -32.26 14.11 9.19
C ASN A 251 -32.34 14.29 10.71
N GLY A 252 -32.76 13.26 11.44
CA GLY A 252 -32.79 13.21 12.89
C GLY A 252 -31.39 13.31 13.50
N ARG A 253 -30.43 12.53 12.99
CA ARG A 253 -29.02 12.61 13.41
C ARG A 253 -28.42 13.99 13.14
N LEU A 254 -28.65 14.54 11.95
CA LEU A 254 -28.18 15.87 11.56
C LEU A 254 -28.73 16.94 12.53
N ARG A 255 -30.02 16.90 12.85
CA ARG A 255 -30.65 17.80 13.84
C ARG A 255 -30.05 17.65 15.23
N LYS A 256 -29.82 16.42 15.68
CA LYS A 256 -29.24 16.11 17.00
C LYS A 256 -27.81 16.63 17.12
N ASN A 257 -26.99 16.35 16.11
CA ASN A 257 -25.60 16.83 16.06
C ASN A 257 -25.53 18.36 15.97
N ALA A 258 -26.45 18.99 15.24
CA ALA A 258 -26.55 20.44 15.18
C ALA A 258 -26.88 21.06 16.55
N LYS A 259 -27.87 20.50 17.26
CA LYS A 259 -28.29 20.97 18.60
C LYS A 259 -27.14 20.94 19.61
N LEU A 260 -26.29 19.90 19.58
CA LEU A 260 -25.09 19.81 20.45
C LEU A 260 -24.13 20.99 20.27
N TRP A 261 -24.15 21.62 19.09
CA TRP A 261 -23.32 22.77 18.74
C TRP A 261 -24.11 24.08 18.71
N GLY A 262 -25.30 24.12 19.32
CA GLY A 262 -26.14 25.33 19.38
C GLY A 262 -26.68 25.78 18.03
N MET A 263 -26.80 24.86 17.07
CA MET A 263 -27.37 25.11 15.74
C MET A 263 -28.72 24.40 15.59
N ASP A 264 -29.59 24.97 14.77
CA ASP A 264 -30.86 24.36 14.39
C ASP A 264 -30.84 23.93 12.92
N LEU A 265 -31.42 22.75 12.65
CA LEU A 265 -31.64 22.27 11.29
C LEU A 265 -32.99 22.76 10.76
N ARG A 266 -32.95 23.51 9.66
CA ARG A 266 -34.12 23.86 8.84
C ARG A 266 -34.07 23.10 7.52
N ILE A 267 -35.11 22.36 7.19
CA ILE A 267 -35.23 21.61 5.94
C ILE A 267 -36.22 22.34 5.04
N LYS A 268 -35.82 22.65 3.80
CA LYS A 268 -36.67 23.22 2.76
C LYS A 268 -36.82 22.18 1.64
N PRO A 269 -37.99 21.53 1.50
CA PRO A 269 -38.23 20.58 0.40
C PRO A 269 -38.29 21.30 -0.94
N PHE A 270 -37.95 20.59 -2.01
CA PHE A 270 -38.25 21.02 -3.37
C PHE A 270 -39.74 20.75 -3.69
N THR A 271 -40.35 21.55 -4.56
CA THR A 271 -41.79 21.45 -4.87
C THR A 271 -42.18 20.12 -5.51
N ASP A 272 -41.30 19.54 -6.35
CA ASP A 272 -41.63 18.42 -7.23
C ASP A 272 -40.66 17.23 -7.09
N SER A 273 -39.93 17.13 -5.98
CA SER A 273 -39.04 15.99 -5.74
C SER A 273 -38.96 15.62 -4.27
N LEU A 274 -38.49 14.40 -3.99
CA LEU A 274 -38.21 13.95 -2.63
C LEU A 274 -36.93 14.59 -2.04
N GLY A 275 -36.25 15.44 -2.82
CA GLY A 275 -35.08 16.18 -2.38
C GLY A 275 -35.44 17.39 -1.52
N ALA A 276 -34.51 17.78 -0.66
CA ALA A 276 -34.59 18.98 0.16
C ALA A 276 -33.21 19.61 0.35
N ILE A 277 -33.20 20.87 0.76
CA ILE A 277 -32.01 21.53 1.27
C ILE A 277 -32.11 21.67 2.78
N GLY A 278 -31.15 21.10 3.50
CA GLY A 278 -30.94 21.33 4.92
C GLY A 278 -30.03 22.53 5.15
N TYR A 279 -30.37 23.36 6.12
CA TYR A 279 -29.53 24.47 6.57
C TYR A 279 -29.31 24.37 8.08
N LEU A 280 -28.05 24.41 8.49
CA LEU A 280 -27.69 24.59 9.90
C LEU A 280 -27.52 26.07 10.16
N GLN A 281 -28.37 26.61 11.02
CA GLN A 281 -28.42 28.04 11.32
C GLN A 281 -28.28 28.27 12.83
N THR A 282 -27.72 29.41 13.18
CA THR A 282 -27.77 29.94 14.55
C THR A 282 -28.71 31.14 14.60
N TYR A 283 -29.15 31.48 15.80
CA TYR A 283 -30.02 32.62 16.06
C TYR A 283 -29.30 33.63 16.96
N ASP A 284 -29.44 34.90 16.64
CA ASP A 284 -29.13 36.01 17.54
C ASP A 284 -30.41 36.85 17.70
N GLY A 285 -31.19 36.52 18.75
CA GLY A 285 -32.57 36.99 18.88
C GLY A 285 -33.43 36.53 17.68
N PRO A 286 -34.15 37.44 16.99
CA PRO A 286 -34.95 37.10 15.82
C PRO A 286 -34.10 36.94 14.53
N VAL A 287 -32.83 37.33 14.55
CA VAL A 287 -31.98 37.37 13.36
C VAL A 287 -31.36 36.00 13.11
N ARG A 288 -31.59 35.47 11.90
CA ARG A 288 -31.01 34.20 11.44
C ARG A 288 -29.58 34.40 10.95
N ARG A 289 -28.69 33.49 11.32
CA ARG A 289 -27.30 33.47 10.88
C ARG A 289 -26.95 32.12 10.25
N PHE A 290 -26.79 32.12 8.93
CA PHE A 290 -26.45 30.91 8.17
C PHE A 290 -24.95 30.60 8.25
N ASN A 291 -24.11 31.52 7.78
CA ASN A 291 -22.65 31.31 7.73
C ASN A 291 -21.86 32.23 8.66
N TYR A 292 -22.48 33.31 9.14
CA TYR A 292 -21.84 34.28 10.01
C TYR A 292 -21.87 33.81 11.46
N GLN A 293 -20.71 33.63 12.09
CA GLN A 293 -20.57 33.08 13.44
C GLN A 293 -21.25 31.71 13.65
N ASN A 294 -21.54 30.99 12.57
CA ASN A 294 -22.04 29.63 12.63
C ASN A 294 -20.89 28.67 13.02
N PRO A 295 -21.01 27.89 14.11
CA PRO A 295 -19.94 27.01 14.59
C PRO A 295 -19.40 26.07 13.52
N PHE A 296 -20.27 25.45 12.74
CA PHE A 296 -19.86 24.53 11.68
C PHE A 296 -19.09 25.24 10.57
N SER A 297 -19.57 26.39 10.10
CA SER A 297 -18.87 27.21 9.10
C SER A 297 -17.49 27.68 9.58
N LEU A 298 -17.36 28.00 10.86
CA LEU A 298 -16.07 28.37 11.47
C LEU A 298 -15.10 27.18 11.50
N VAL A 299 -15.59 25.96 11.76
CA VAL A 299 -14.80 24.73 11.68
C VAL A 299 -14.36 24.44 10.25
N LEU A 300 -15.27 24.52 9.27
CA LEU A 300 -14.94 24.31 7.85
C LEU A 300 -13.79 25.22 7.38
N LYS A 301 -13.86 26.50 7.79
CA LYS A 301 -12.82 27.50 7.53
C LYS A 301 -11.53 27.22 8.29
N GLY A 302 -11.63 27.05 9.60
CA GLY A 302 -10.49 27.00 10.51
C GLY A 302 -9.63 25.75 10.33
N LEU A 303 -10.28 24.61 10.09
CA LEU A 303 -9.62 23.33 9.85
C LEU A 303 -9.32 23.06 8.37
N LYS A 304 -9.64 24.00 7.46
CA LYS A 304 -9.34 23.90 6.01
C LYS A 304 -10.08 22.77 5.28
N PHE A 305 -11.33 22.49 5.67
CA PHE A 305 -12.26 21.72 4.83
C PHE A 305 -12.75 22.53 3.62
N TRP A 306 -12.66 23.86 3.73
CA TRP A 306 -12.48 24.76 2.59
C TRP A 306 -10.98 24.87 2.26
N LYS A 307 -10.57 24.50 1.04
CA LYS A 307 -9.16 24.30 0.67
C LYS A 307 -8.24 25.46 1.09
N ASN A 308 -8.64 26.72 0.89
CA ASN A 308 -7.85 27.89 1.32
C ASN A 308 -8.44 28.58 2.57
N GLY A 309 -9.51 28.03 3.15
CA GLY A 309 -10.29 28.62 4.24
C GLY A 309 -11.14 29.81 3.82
N GLY A 310 -11.29 30.06 2.52
CA GLY A 310 -12.22 31.01 1.96
C GLY A 310 -13.64 30.46 1.93
N TRP A 311 -14.62 31.34 2.12
CA TRP A 311 -16.01 30.97 1.91
C TRP A 311 -16.23 30.57 0.44
N ASN A 312 -17.00 29.50 0.21
CA ASN A 312 -17.23 28.93 -1.11
C ASN A 312 -15.98 28.38 -1.81
N ASP A 313 -14.85 28.20 -1.12
CA ASP A 313 -13.70 27.49 -1.67
C ASP A 313 -14.04 26.03 -2.02
N PRO A 314 -13.23 25.35 -2.86
CA PRO A 314 -13.37 23.93 -3.11
C PRO A 314 -13.36 23.10 -1.83
N LYS A 315 -14.17 22.03 -1.80
CA LYS A 315 -14.14 21.04 -0.72
C LYS A 315 -12.75 20.42 -0.63
N ASN A 316 -12.30 20.18 0.59
CA ASN A 316 -11.02 19.58 0.90
C ASN A 316 -11.15 18.71 2.15
N VAL A 317 -10.31 17.68 2.26
CA VAL A 317 -10.15 16.93 3.50
C VAL A 317 -8.69 17.09 3.93
N PRO A 318 -8.42 17.73 5.08
CA PRO A 318 -7.06 17.98 5.54
C PRO A 318 -6.26 16.69 5.76
N GLN A 319 -4.96 16.71 5.45
CA GLN A 319 -4.10 15.52 5.58
C GLN A 319 -3.98 15.00 7.02
N PHE A 320 -4.14 15.87 8.04
CA PHE A 320 -4.09 15.45 9.44
C PHE A 320 -5.18 14.44 9.80
N MET A 321 -6.26 14.35 9.01
CA MET A 321 -7.34 13.39 9.22
C MET A 321 -6.86 11.93 9.17
N THR A 322 -5.73 11.64 8.50
CA THR A 322 -5.16 10.28 8.46
C THR A 322 -4.59 9.83 9.81
N THR A 323 -4.19 10.76 10.67
CA THR A 323 -3.57 10.48 11.98
C THR A 323 -4.40 10.99 13.15
N GLU A 324 -5.59 11.51 12.90
CA GLU A 324 -6.49 12.03 13.93
C GLU A 324 -7.00 10.88 14.84
N GLN A 325 -7.63 11.21 15.96
CA GLN A 325 -8.28 10.23 16.84
C GLN A 325 -9.13 9.24 16.04
N ILE A 326 -9.09 7.97 16.41
CA ILE A 326 -9.85 6.87 15.82
C ILE A 326 -11.33 7.23 15.83
N LEU A 327 -11.86 7.73 16.95
CA LEU A 327 -13.24 8.22 17.05
C LEU A 327 -13.60 9.19 15.92
N VAL A 328 -12.74 10.15 15.66
CA VAL A 328 -12.96 11.19 14.64
C VAL A 328 -12.88 10.59 13.24
N ARG A 329 -11.90 9.72 12.96
CA ARG A 329 -11.76 9.03 11.67
C ARG A 329 -12.98 8.15 11.37
N GLU A 330 -13.44 7.39 12.36
CA GLU A 330 -14.62 6.53 12.26
C GLU A 330 -15.90 7.34 12.06
N SER A 331 -16.09 8.40 12.86
CA SER A 331 -17.25 9.28 12.78
C SER A 331 -17.31 10.05 11.46
N PHE A 332 -16.16 10.52 10.98
CA PHE A 332 -16.03 11.17 9.68
C PHE A 332 -16.42 10.23 8.54
N LEU A 333 -15.89 8.99 8.52
CA LEU A 333 -16.31 8.01 7.53
C LEU A 333 -17.80 7.67 7.65
N ALA A 334 -18.34 7.56 8.86
CA ALA A 334 -19.77 7.30 9.07
C ALA A 334 -20.66 8.40 8.46
N GLY A 335 -20.32 9.68 8.67
CA GLY A 335 -21.04 10.79 8.03
C GLY A 335 -20.91 10.78 6.50
N LEU A 336 -19.73 10.45 5.99
CA LEU A 336 -19.51 10.32 4.54
C LEU A 336 -20.30 9.14 3.95
N ILE A 337 -20.41 8.04 4.69
CA ILE A 337 -21.23 6.89 4.30
C ILE A 337 -22.71 7.26 4.33
N ASP A 338 -23.17 7.98 5.35
CA ASP A 338 -24.57 8.43 5.48
C ASP A 338 -25.00 9.40 4.37
N SER A 339 -24.07 10.15 3.77
CA SER A 339 -24.33 10.95 2.57
C SER A 339 -24.23 10.08 1.31
N ASP A 340 -23.01 9.85 0.82
CA ASP A 340 -22.72 9.27 -0.50
C ASP A 340 -22.36 7.77 -0.50
N GLY A 341 -22.53 7.10 0.64
CA GLY A 341 -22.20 5.69 0.79
C GLY A 341 -23.39 4.74 0.76
N CYS A 342 -23.09 3.47 0.50
CA CYS A 342 -24.00 2.36 0.78
C CYS A 342 -23.22 1.18 1.37
N SER A 343 -23.88 0.35 2.17
CA SER A 343 -23.31 -0.87 2.71
C SER A 343 -24.17 -2.07 2.35
N ARG A 344 -23.53 -3.22 2.14
CA ARG A 344 -24.20 -4.49 1.80
C ARG A 344 -23.43 -5.65 2.42
N ASN A 345 -24.15 -6.70 2.82
CA ASN A 345 -23.53 -7.97 3.16
C ASN A 345 -23.47 -8.84 1.89
N GLN A 346 -22.26 -9.06 1.39
CA GLN A 346 -21.96 -9.82 0.17
C GLN A 346 -21.02 -10.98 0.51
N HIS A 347 -21.42 -12.21 0.18
CA HIS A 347 -20.61 -13.41 0.42
C HIS A 347 -20.12 -13.54 1.88
N SER A 348 -21.01 -13.26 2.85
CA SER A 348 -20.70 -13.26 4.28
C SER A 348 -19.65 -12.23 4.71
N SER A 349 -19.42 -11.19 3.88
CA SER A 349 -18.55 -10.07 4.18
C SER A 349 -19.28 -8.75 3.97
N ILE A 350 -19.09 -7.80 4.89
CA ILE A 350 -19.67 -6.48 4.74
C ILE A 350 -18.79 -5.64 3.81
N ARG A 351 -19.41 -5.09 2.77
CA ARG A 351 -18.83 -4.13 1.84
C ARG A 351 -19.45 -2.76 2.07
N ILE A 352 -18.61 -1.74 2.20
CA ILE A 352 -19.04 -0.33 2.14
C ILE A 352 -18.58 0.24 0.80
N LYS A 353 -19.51 0.76 0.00
CA LYS A 353 -19.25 1.46 -1.26
C LYS A 353 -19.41 2.96 -1.03
N ILE A 354 -18.41 3.76 -1.42
CA ILE A 354 -18.48 5.23 -1.41
C ILE A 354 -18.12 5.72 -2.81
N VAL A 355 -18.88 6.67 -3.34
CA VAL A 355 -18.66 7.23 -4.69
C VAL A 355 -18.30 8.70 -4.58
N THR A 356 -17.35 9.17 -5.37
CA THR A 356 -17.00 10.59 -5.43
C THR A 356 -16.42 11.00 -6.77
N THR A 357 -16.62 12.26 -7.16
CA THR A 357 -15.99 12.91 -8.32
C THR A 357 -14.93 13.94 -7.90
N LEU A 358 -14.64 14.05 -6.61
CA LEU A 358 -13.74 15.08 -6.07
C LEU A 358 -12.39 14.48 -5.66
N PRO A 359 -11.27 14.86 -6.31
CA PRO A 359 -9.95 14.32 -5.98
C PRO A 359 -9.53 14.45 -4.50
N PRO A 360 -9.77 15.57 -3.78
CA PRO A 360 -9.44 15.65 -2.36
C PRO A 360 -10.21 14.65 -1.49
N VAL A 361 -11.46 14.36 -1.87
CA VAL A 361 -12.31 13.38 -1.17
C VAL A 361 -11.83 11.97 -1.49
N ARG A 362 -11.56 11.68 -2.78
CA ARG A 362 -10.93 10.44 -3.25
C ARG A 362 -9.67 10.08 -2.46
N ASP A 363 -8.73 11.02 -2.35
CA ASP A 363 -7.46 10.83 -1.65
C ASP A 363 -7.69 10.53 -0.16
N SER A 364 -8.68 11.21 0.45
CA SER A 364 -8.98 11.06 1.86
C SER A 364 -9.67 9.74 2.22
N ILE A 365 -10.59 9.24 1.38
CA ILE A 365 -11.24 7.94 1.61
C ILE A 365 -10.17 6.84 1.63
N LEU A 366 -9.23 6.88 0.68
CA LEU A 366 -8.13 5.94 0.61
C LEU A 366 -7.24 6.03 1.87
N ALA A 367 -6.80 7.24 2.21
CA ALA A 367 -5.87 7.45 3.31
C ALA A 367 -6.48 7.11 4.67
N ILE A 368 -7.72 7.58 4.95
CA ILE A 368 -8.39 7.32 6.22
C ILE A 368 -8.77 5.84 6.33
N GLY A 369 -9.33 5.24 5.27
CA GLY A 369 -9.68 3.82 5.26
C GLY A 369 -8.48 2.91 5.56
N ARG A 370 -7.33 3.17 4.91
CA ARG A 370 -6.09 2.43 5.20
C ARG A 370 -5.50 2.74 6.56
N SER A 371 -5.61 3.98 7.05
CA SER A 371 -5.18 4.36 8.40
C SER A 371 -5.93 3.60 9.49
N LEU A 372 -7.19 3.23 9.23
CA LEU A 372 -8.04 2.41 10.09
C LEU A 372 -7.86 0.90 9.82
N GLY A 373 -6.93 0.51 8.95
CA GLY A 373 -6.64 -0.89 8.66
C GLY A 373 -7.71 -1.60 7.84
N LEU A 374 -8.58 -0.86 7.16
CA LEU A 374 -9.54 -1.42 6.22
C LEU A 374 -8.84 -1.74 4.89
N ASN A 375 -9.30 -2.79 4.24
CA ASN A 375 -8.92 -3.08 2.87
C ASN A 375 -9.72 -2.18 1.94
N VAL A 376 -9.04 -1.29 1.22
CA VAL A 376 -9.67 -0.35 0.29
C VAL A 376 -9.33 -0.75 -1.14
N THR A 377 -10.35 -0.96 -1.97
CA THR A 377 -10.21 -1.09 -3.43
C THR A 377 -10.85 0.11 -4.11
N VAL A 378 -10.33 0.50 -5.28
CA VAL A 378 -10.78 1.69 -6.00
C VAL A 378 -10.99 1.35 -7.46
N TYR A 379 -12.16 1.70 -7.98
CA TYR A 379 -12.49 1.66 -9.39
C TYR A 379 -12.65 3.09 -9.88
N SER A 380 -12.28 3.36 -11.13
CA SER A 380 -12.49 4.67 -11.75
C SER A 380 -13.27 4.52 -13.04
N SER A 381 -14.37 5.27 -13.17
CA SER A 381 -15.05 5.49 -14.43
C SER A 381 -14.61 6.84 -14.99
N PRO A 382 -13.99 6.88 -16.18
CA PRO A 382 -13.57 8.12 -16.81
C PRO A 382 -14.79 8.95 -17.24
N ALA A 383 -14.57 10.23 -17.43
CA ALA A 383 -15.56 11.13 -17.96
C ALA A 383 -16.11 10.62 -19.31
N HIS A 384 -17.43 10.65 -19.46
CA HIS A 384 -18.14 10.20 -20.65
C HIS A 384 -19.46 10.95 -20.79
N ILE A 385 -20.08 10.86 -21.97
CA ILE A 385 -21.44 11.35 -22.19
C ILE A 385 -22.39 10.19 -21.91
N THR A 386 -23.37 10.38 -21.02
CA THR A 386 -24.37 9.36 -20.70
C THR A 386 -25.30 9.13 -21.88
N GLU A 387 -26.09 8.05 -21.86
CA GLU A 387 -27.11 7.78 -22.88
C GLU A 387 -28.13 8.92 -23.05
N GLN A 388 -28.29 9.75 -22.01
CA GLN A 388 -29.19 10.91 -21.99
C GLN A 388 -28.52 12.19 -22.51
N GLY A 389 -27.27 12.11 -23.00
CA GLY A 389 -26.51 13.26 -23.49
C GLY A 389 -25.88 14.13 -22.41
N LEU A 390 -25.82 13.66 -21.16
CA LEU A 390 -25.24 14.43 -20.05
C LEU A 390 -23.75 14.15 -19.88
N HIS A 391 -22.96 15.18 -19.61
CA HIS A 391 -21.54 15.00 -19.28
C HIS A 391 -21.37 14.45 -17.87
N ALA A 392 -20.89 13.21 -17.77
CA ALA A 392 -20.42 12.61 -16.53
C ALA A 392 -18.92 12.88 -16.35
N SER A 393 -18.52 13.32 -15.16
CA SER A 393 -17.12 13.52 -14.78
C SER A 393 -16.43 12.20 -14.42
N ASP A 394 -15.10 12.24 -14.29
CA ASP A 394 -14.35 11.15 -13.66
C ASP A 394 -14.94 10.82 -12.29
N THR A 395 -15.27 9.55 -12.10
CA THR A 395 -15.92 9.04 -10.91
C THR A 395 -15.07 7.95 -10.29
N TRP A 396 -14.79 8.08 -9.00
CA TRP A 396 -14.07 7.07 -8.22
C TRP A 396 -15.04 6.34 -7.30
N ILE A 397 -14.99 5.01 -7.35
CA ILE A 397 -15.80 4.12 -6.54
C ILE A 397 -14.87 3.37 -5.60
N PHE A 398 -15.07 3.58 -4.30
CA PHE A 398 -14.32 2.94 -3.24
C PHE A 398 -15.11 1.78 -2.68
N ASN A 399 -14.49 0.62 -2.54
CA ASN A 399 -15.03 -0.47 -1.74
C ASN A 399 -14.13 -0.72 -0.53
N LEU A 400 -14.69 -0.59 0.66
CA LEU A 400 -14.02 -0.80 1.93
C LEU A 400 -14.49 -2.11 2.54
N PHE A 401 -13.54 -2.93 2.98
CA PHE A 401 -13.77 -4.22 3.63
C PHE A 401 -13.02 -4.27 4.95
N ALA A 402 -13.58 -4.98 5.93
CA ALA A 402 -12.97 -5.18 7.24
C ALA A 402 -11.57 -5.82 7.16
N GLY A 403 -11.36 -6.72 6.19
CA GLY A 403 -10.18 -7.56 6.19
C GLY A 403 -10.13 -8.40 7.46
N ARG A 404 -9.18 -8.11 8.35
CA ARG A 404 -9.15 -8.72 9.69
C ARG A 404 -9.68 -7.79 10.79
N ASN A 405 -9.76 -6.49 10.51
CA ASN A 405 -10.20 -5.43 11.41
C ASN A 405 -11.74 -5.27 11.44
N HIS A 406 -12.47 -6.36 11.72
CA HIS A 406 -13.94 -6.37 11.73
C HIS A 406 -14.52 -5.39 12.74
N GLN A 407 -13.92 -5.29 13.93
CA GLN A 407 -14.37 -4.39 14.98
C GLN A 407 -14.35 -2.92 14.52
N VAL A 408 -13.34 -2.52 13.75
CA VAL A 408 -13.23 -1.16 13.19
C VAL A 408 -14.33 -0.89 12.18
N LEU A 409 -14.59 -1.82 11.25
CA LEU A 409 -15.66 -1.66 10.27
C LEU A 409 -17.03 -1.52 10.97
N TYR A 410 -17.30 -2.37 11.96
CA TYR A 410 -18.54 -2.29 12.75
C TYR A 410 -18.61 -1.01 13.58
N ALA A 411 -17.51 -0.51 14.12
CA ALA A 411 -17.46 0.75 14.84
C ALA A 411 -17.84 1.95 13.95
N ILE A 412 -17.45 1.93 12.66
CA ILE A 412 -17.88 2.93 11.68
C ILE A 412 -19.38 2.79 11.39
N LEU A 413 -19.85 1.58 11.09
CA LEU A 413 -21.25 1.34 10.73
C LEU A 413 -22.20 1.65 11.89
N ASN A 414 -21.82 1.33 13.12
CA ASN A 414 -22.59 1.66 14.32
C ASN A 414 -22.76 3.17 14.51
N ARG A 415 -21.87 3.99 13.93
CA ARG A 415 -21.96 5.46 13.91
C ARG A 415 -22.75 6.03 12.73
N CYS A 416 -23.10 5.20 11.76
CA CYS A 416 -24.00 5.61 10.69
C CYS A 416 -25.41 5.79 11.27
N ALA A 417 -26.10 6.83 10.83
CA ALA A 417 -27.47 7.16 11.21
C ALA A 417 -28.47 6.27 10.49
N CYS A 418 -28.29 6.10 9.17
CA CYS A 418 -29.22 5.41 8.30
C CYS A 418 -29.26 3.90 8.63
N GLU A 419 -30.43 3.37 8.99
CA GLU A 419 -30.53 2.00 9.49
C GLU A 419 -30.06 0.96 8.45
N ARG A 420 -30.40 1.15 7.18
CA ARG A 420 -29.92 0.29 6.07
C ARG A 420 -28.40 0.33 5.86
N LYS A 421 -27.73 1.41 6.30
CA LYS A 421 -26.27 1.55 6.20
C LYS A 421 -25.60 0.91 7.43
N ARG A 422 -26.16 1.14 8.61
CA ARG A 422 -25.71 0.53 9.88
C ARG A 422 -25.86 -0.99 9.88
N ASN A 423 -27.03 -1.47 9.48
CA ASN A 423 -27.41 -2.88 9.42
C ASN A 423 -27.61 -3.28 7.95
N PRO A 424 -26.51 -3.55 7.22
CA PRO A 424 -26.55 -3.75 5.78
C PRO A 424 -27.44 -4.95 5.41
N PRO A 425 -28.32 -4.81 4.40
CA PRO A 425 -29.09 -5.93 3.90
C PRO A 425 -28.18 -6.99 3.27
N THR A 426 -28.58 -8.25 3.40
CA THR A 426 -27.91 -9.37 2.70
C THR A 426 -28.30 -9.34 1.24
N GLN A 427 -27.29 -9.28 0.37
CA GLN A 427 -27.48 -9.39 -1.07
C GLN A 427 -27.39 -10.87 -1.47
N TYR A 428 -28.54 -11.48 -1.76
CA TYR A 428 -28.66 -12.91 -2.10
C TYR A 428 -28.41 -13.22 -3.59
N SER A 429 -28.59 -12.24 -4.47
CA SER A 429 -28.35 -12.35 -5.92
C SER A 429 -27.29 -11.36 -6.40
N LYS A 430 -26.49 -11.78 -7.39
CA LYS A 430 -25.77 -10.85 -8.27
C LYS A 430 -26.81 -10.16 -9.17
N ASP A 431 -27.55 -9.20 -8.64
CA ASP A 431 -28.40 -8.37 -9.49
C ASP A 431 -27.52 -7.41 -10.31
N ARG A 432 -27.94 -7.17 -11.56
CA ARG A 432 -27.31 -6.36 -12.61
C ARG A 432 -26.80 -4.97 -12.18
N ASP A 433 -27.35 -4.38 -11.12
CA ASP A 433 -26.88 -3.08 -10.59
C ASP A 433 -25.48 -3.17 -9.94
N SER A 434 -25.00 -4.39 -9.67
CA SER A 434 -23.59 -4.65 -9.32
C SER A 434 -22.70 -4.65 -10.57
N GLU A 435 -23.25 -5.06 -11.71
CA GLU A 435 -22.56 -5.29 -12.98
C GLU A 435 -22.37 -4.01 -13.80
N GLU A 436 -23.25 -3.01 -13.63
CA GLU A 436 -23.26 -1.81 -14.49
C GLU A 436 -21.94 -1.01 -14.47
N PHE A 437 -21.12 -1.17 -13.42
CA PHE A 437 -19.78 -0.58 -13.34
C PHE A 437 -18.64 -1.59 -13.14
N GLU A 438 -18.92 -2.83 -12.72
CA GLU A 438 -17.89 -3.87 -12.47
C GLU A 438 -17.74 -4.86 -13.64
N ASP A 439 -18.79 -5.11 -14.43
CA ASP A 439 -18.83 -6.23 -15.40
C ASP A 439 -19.22 -5.84 -16.84
N ALA A 440 -19.68 -4.61 -17.11
CA ALA A 440 -20.18 -4.23 -18.43
C ALA A 440 -19.16 -4.33 -19.60
N ASP A 441 -17.85 -4.37 -19.33
CA ASP A 441 -16.82 -4.42 -20.38
C ASP A 441 -15.84 -5.63 -20.29
N ASP A 442 -15.73 -6.31 -19.14
CA ASP A 442 -14.76 -7.41 -18.94
C ASP A 442 -15.37 -8.81 -19.18
N ALA A 443 -16.70 -8.93 -19.24
CA ALA A 443 -17.40 -10.21 -19.45
C ALA A 443 -17.52 -10.62 -20.94
N ALA A 444 -17.14 -9.77 -21.88
CA ALA A 444 -17.34 -10.03 -23.31
C ALA A 444 -16.35 -11.02 -23.96
N GLU A 445 -15.24 -11.39 -23.30
CA GLU A 445 -14.19 -12.21 -23.96
C GLU A 445 -13.56 -13.29 -23.06
N SER A 446 -14.34 -14.01 -22.24
CA SER A 446 -13.83 -15.19 -21.51
C SER A 446 -14.16 -16.54 -22.17
N ASP A 447 -14.50 -16.56 -23.46
CA ASP A 447 -14.56 -17.81 -24.24
C ASP A 447 -13.45 -17.79 -25.30
N GLY A 448 -12.28 -18.30 -24.93
CA GLY A 448 -11.09 -18.28 -25.77
C GLY A 448 -9.89 -18.89 -25.09
N THR A 449 -9.72 -20.18 -25.27
CA THR A 449 -8.51 -20.99 -25.02
C THR A 449 -7.19 -20.22 -25.21
N LEU A 450 -6.37 -20.19 -24.16
CA LEU A 450 -4.98 -19.74 -24.23
C LEU A 450 -4.10 -20.86 -24.81
N ASP A 451 -3.73 -20.71 -26.08
CA ASP A 451 -2.49 -21.28 -26.60
C ASP A 451 -1.46 -20.17 -26.82
N ALA A 452 -0.23 -20.50 -26.45
CA ALA A 452 0.95 -19.67 -26.62
C ALA A 452 1.34 -19.57 -28.10
N GLU A 453 1.82 -18.41 -28.55
CA GLU A 453 3.15 -18.22 -29.16
C GLU A 453 3.36 -16.86 -29.85
N ASN A 454 4.59 -16.35 -29.68
CA ASN A 454 5.46 -15.62 -30.63
C ASN A 454 5.06 -14.27 -31.29
N VAL A 455 5.81 -13.25 -30.85
CA VAL A 455 6.51 -12.20 -31.60
C VAL A 455 6.51 -12.34 -33.12
N VAL A 456 6.03 -11.33 -33.86
CA VAL A 456 6.69 -10.77 -35.08
C VAL A 456 6.27 -9.30 -35.29
N ASP A 457 7.30 -8.47 -35.45
CA ASP A 457 7.36 -7.09 -35.92
C ASP A 457 6.85 -6.92 -37.37
N LYS A 458 6.07 -5.88 -37.66
CA LYS A 458 5.93 -5.33 -39.03
C LYS A 458 5.38 -3.90 -39.04
N SER A 459 6.15 -3.08 -39.71
CA SER A 459 6.00 -1.67 -40.01
C SER A 459 5.18 -1.39 -41.27
N ALA A 460 4.81 -0.10 -41.41
CA ALA A 460 4.53 0.66 -42.64
C ALA A 460 3.04 0.90 -43.03
N PRO A 461 2.74 1.96 -43.82
CA PRO A 461 1.84 3.05 -43.40
C PRO A 461 0.68 3.32 -44.39
N CYS A 462 -0.39 3.98 -43.97
CA CYS A 462 -1.43 4.54 -44.85
C CYS A 462 -2.02 5.79 -44.15
N GLU A 463 -1.73 7.00 -44.62
CA GLU A 463 -2.47 7.76 -45.65
C GLU A 463 -3.69 8.51 -45.09
N ASN A 464 -3.58 9.84 -45.13
CA ASN A 464 -4.63 10.82 -44.83
C ASN A 464 -5.79 10.70 -45.84
N PRO A 465 -6.96 11.23 -45.47
CA PRO A 465 -7.39 12.43 -46.19
C PRO A 465 -7.90 13.56 -45.29
N SER A 466 -7.67 14.74 -45.84
CA SER A 466 -8.07 16.10 -45.46
C SER A 466 -9.58 16.35 -45.42
N GLU A 467 -10.00 17.28 -44.56
CA GLU A 467 -11.12 18.25 -44.68
C GLU A 467 -11.14 18.97 -43.31
N ASP A 468 -10.59 20.18 -43.10
CA ASP A 468 -10.93 21.53 -43.60
C ASP A 468 -12.37 21.98 -43.28
N GLU A 469 -12.60 22.40 -42.03
CA GLU A 469 -13.65 23.37 -41.70
C GLU A 469 -13.12 24.42 -40.72
N THR A 470 -13.05 25.64 -41.23
CA THR A 470 -12.74 26.89 -40.52
C THR A 470 -13.91 27.30 -39.63
N ALA A 471 -13.70 27.35 -38.31
CA ALA A 471 -14.60 28.02 -37.37
C ALA A 471 -13.89 29.26 -36.80
N THR A 472 -14.52 30.40 -37.00
CA THR A 472 -14.09 31.74 -36.58
C THR A 472 -14.11 31.90 -35.06
N ASP A 473 -12.96 32.22 -34.48
CA ASP A 473 -12.82 32.72 -33.11
C ASP A 473 -13.49 34.10 -32.98
N GLU A 474 -14.70 34.14 -32.41
CA GLU A 474 -15.23 35.37 -31.82
C GLU A 474 -14.64 35.54 -30.42
N LEU A 475 -13.75 36.52 -30.27
CA LEU A 475 -13.14 36.90 -28.99
C LEU A 475 -14.20 37.52 -28.08
N ASP A 476 -14.72 36.70 -27.17
CA ASP A 476 -15.69 37.05 -26.14
C ASP A 476 -15.04 37.96 -25.08
N THR A 477 -15.32 39.27 -25.17
CA THR A 477 -14.65 40.32 -24.38
C THR A 477 -15.08 40.31 -22.91
N GLU A 478 -14.15 40.67 -22.01
CA GLU A 478 -14.39 40.71 -20.55
C GLU A 478 -15.53 41.67 -20.16
N GLU A 479 -15.80 42.68 -21.00
CA GLU A 479 -16.92 43.60 -20.87
C GLU A 479 -18.28 42.93 -21.07
N GLN A 480 -18.41 42.01 -22.03
CA GLN A 480 -19.63 41.24 -22.26
C GLN A 480 -19.92 40.30 -21.09
N ARG A 481 -18.89 39.67 -20.51
CA ARG A 481 -19.03 38.82 -19.31
C ARG A 481 -19.45 39.62 -18.07
N ASN A 482 -18.92 40.84 -17.92
CA ASN A 482 -19.29 41.72 -16.82
C ASN A 482 -20.71 42.27 -16.97
N GLN A 483 -21.17 42.51 -18.20
CA GLN A 483 -22.55 42.94 -18.46
C GLN A 483 -23.55 41.82 -18.18
N VAL A 484 -23.26 40.57 -18.60
CA VAL A 484 -24.09 39.40 -18.27
C VAL A 484 -24.15 39.18 -16.75
N ARG A 485 -23.04 39.37 -16.04
CA ARG A 485 -22.99 39.25 -14.58
C ARG A 485 -23.81 40.33 -13.85
N LYS A 486 -23.82 41.56 -14.38
CA LYS A 486 -24.64 42.65 -13.85
C LYS A 486 -26.14 42.38 -14.04
N ASN A 487 -26.52 41.87 -15.21
CA ASN A 487 -27.91 41.55 -15.52
C ASN A 487 -28.43 40.40 -14.63
N LEU A 488 -27.62 39.36 -14.41
CA LEU A 488 -27.96 38.24 -13.53
C LEU A 488 -28.06 38.62 -12.04
N LEU A 489 -27.31 39.64 -11.60
CA LEU A 489 -27.40 40.15 -10.23
C LEU A 489 -28.67 40.99 -10.02
N ALA A 490 -29.07 41.77 -11.03
CA ALA A 490 -30.31 42.54 -10.99
C ALA A 490 -31.55 41.64 -10.97
N GLU A 491 -31.59 40.59 -11.80
CA GLU A 491 -32.68 39.59 -11.77
C GLU A 491 -32.74 38.83 -10.44
N ALA A 492 -31.59 38.56 -9.80
CA ALA A 492 -31.55 37.88 -8.52
C ALA A 492 -32.07 38.73 -7.34
N GLU A 493 -31.90 40.06 -7.39
CA GLU A 493 -32.47 40.98 -6.39
C GLU A 493 -33.99 41.14 -6.56
N GLU A 494 -34.49 41.20 -7.79
CA GLU A 494 -35.92 41.32 -8.10
C GLU A 494 -36.72 40.06 -7.69
N VAL A 495 -36.12 38.87 -7.87
CA VAL A 495 -36.70 37.61 -7.36
C VAL A 495 -36.63 37.52 -5.83
N LEU A 496 -35.69 38.20 -5.18
CA LEU A 496 -35.59 38.19 -3.71
C LEU A 496 -36.63 39.11 -3.06
N GLU A 497 -36.94 40.25 -3.67
CA GLU A 497 -37.95 41.19 -3.17
C GLU A 497 -39.39 40.66 -3.35
N SER A 498 -39.68 40.02 -4.49
CA SER A 498 -40.99 39.38 -4.73
C SER A 498 -41.33 38.23 -3.77
N VAL A 499 -40.31 37.47 -3.32
CA VAL A 499 -40.50 36.37 -2.36
C VAL A 499 -40.72 36.88 -0.91
N VAL A 500 -40.31 38.12 -0.60
CA VAL A 500 -40.54 38.73 0.71
C VAL A 500 -41.98 39.22 0.86
N GLU A 501 -42.62 39.67 -0.23
CA GLU A 501 -44.02 40.15 -0.19
C GLU A 501 -45.06 39.01 -0.16
N GLU A 502 -44.80 37.87 -0.80
CA GLU A 502 -45.74 36.71 -0.77
C GLU A 502 -45.74 35.92 0.56
N HIS A 503 -44.79 36.16 1.47
CA HIS A 503 -44.66 35.43 2.73
C HIS A 503 -45.40 36.04 3.94
N ALA A 504 -46.25 37.05 3.73
CA ALA A 504 -47.12 37.58 4.77
C ALA A 504 -48.47 36.83 4.94
N SER A 505 -48.80 35.84 4.09
CA SER A 505 -50.22 35.39 3.96
C SER A 505 -50.54 33.89 4.03
N SER A 506 -49.62 32.93 4.22
CA SER A 506 -50.02 31.51 4.26
C SER A 506 -49.43 30.74 5.43
N GLN A 507 -50.32 30.32 6.34
CA GLN A 507 -50.06 29.57 7.56
C GLN A 507 -49.60 28.14 7.29
N ALA A 508 -48.63 27.70 8.10
CA ALA A 508 -48.22 26.32 8.26
C ALA A 508 -49.12 25.60 9.27
N ALA A 509 -49.82 24.56 8.85
CA ALA A 509 -50.52 23.63 9.73
C ALA A 509 -50.65 22.28 9.04
N ASP A 510 -49.61 21.44 9.13
CA ASP A 510 -49.77 19.97 9.12
C ASP A 510 -48.44 19.22 9.35
N GLY A 511 -47.30 19.82 9.03
CA GLY A 511 -45.99 19.16 9.23
C GLY A 511 -45.54 19.02 10.69
N ASP A 512 -46.06 19.84 11.61
CA ASP A 512 -45.57 19.96 12.99
C ASP A 512 -46.17 18.90 13.95
N SER A 513 -47.25 18.23 13.54
CA SER A 513 -47.97 17.26 14.40
C SER A 513 -47.32 15.87 14.40
N LEU A 514 -46.83 15.40 13.24
CA LEU A 514 -46.15 14.10 13.08
C LEU A 514 -44.75 14.09 13.72
N LEU A 515 -44.11 15.27 13.81
CA LEU A 515 -42.80 15.44 14.43
C LEU A 515 -42.85 15.33 15.97
N LYS A 516 -43.93 15.79 16.61
CA LYS A 516 -44.11 15.72 18.07
C LYS A 516 -44.36 14.30 18.59
N GLU A 517 -44.94 13.41 17.77
CA GLU A 517 -45.14 12.00 18.15
C GLU A 517 -43.85 11.18 18.16
N LEU A 518 -42.84 11.56 17.36
CA LEU A 518 -41.53 10.91 17.31
C LEU A 518 -40.56 11.43 18.38
N GLU A 519 -40.73 12.66 18.86
CA GLU A 519 -39.99 13.21 20.02
C GLU A 519 -40.35 12.49 21.34
N ALA A 520 -41.46 11.73 21.38
CA ALA A 520 -41.94 11.02 22.56
C ALA A 520 -41.26 9.64 22.79
N LYS A 521 -40.50 9.11 21.83
CA LYS A 521 -39.68 7.91 22.07
C LYS A 521 -38.29 8.34 22.53
N PRO A 522 -37.84 7.98 23.75
CA PRO A 522 -36.46 8.22 24.14
C PRO A 522 -35.55 7.52 23.14
N ASP A 523 -34.76 8.31 22.42
CA ASP A 523 -33.78 7.81 21.45
C ASP A 523 -32.48 7.50 22.20
N ASN A 524 -32.38 6.25 22.66
CA ASN A 524 -31.29 5.73 23.46
C ASN A 524 -29.97 5.57 22.66
N TYR A 525 -29.87 6.13 21.44
CA TYR A 525 -28.67 6.07 20.60
C TYR A 525 -27.39 6.42 21.38
N PHE A 526 -27.44 7.45 22.25
CA PHE A 526 -26.29 7.83 23.08
C PHE A 526 -26.23 7.13 24.44
N GLU A 527 -27.35 6.57 24.92
CA GLU A 527 -27.44 5.99 26.27
C GLU A 527 -27.07 4.50 26.32
N HIS A 528 -27.10 3.80 25.19
CA HIS A 528 -26.79 2.36 25.13
C HIS A 528 -25.70 1.97 24.13
N ARG A 529 -25.22 2.91 23.30
CA ARG A 529 -24.34 2.61 22.17
C ARG A 529 -23.21 3.61 21.93
N GLN A 530 -22.91 4.48 22.91
CA GLN A 530 -21.53 4.95 23.02
C GLN A 530 -20.69 3.70 23.13
N GLY A 531 -19.85 3.42 22.12
CA GLY A 531 -18.90 2.33 22.20
C GLY A 531 -18.23 2.41 23.56
N ASP A 532 -18.27 1.30 24.31
CA ASP A 532 -17.48 1.06 25.50
C ASP A 532 -16.15 1.84 25.41
N GLU A 533 -15.72 2.44 26.52
CA GLU A 533 -14.35 2.94 26.74
C GLU A 533 -13.40 2.27 25.75
N HIS A 534 -12.90 3.01 24.75
CA HIS A 534 -12.15 2.49 23.60
C HIS A 534 -11.32 1.28 24.01
N LYS A 535 -11.90 0.07 23.93
CA LYS A 535 -11.18 -1.15 24.27
C LYS A 535 -10.08 -1.18 23.25
N ASP A 536 -8.82 -1.18 23.70
CA ASP A 536 -7.63 -1.10 22.87
C ASP A 536 -7.86 -1.85 21.56
N VAL A 537 -8.20 -1.11 20.50
CA VAL A 537 -8.56 -1.72 19.23
C VAL A 537 -7.26 -2.25 18.68
N ASN A 538 -7.06 -3.55 18.86
CA ASN A 538 -5.87 -4.24 18.39
C ASN A 538 -5.94 -4.31 16.88
N PHE A 539 -5.35 -3.31 16.23
CA PHE A 539 -5.24 -3.26 14.79
C PHE A 539 -4.39 -4.43 14.30
N GLU A 540 -4.98 -5.25 13.46
CA GLU A 540 -4.27 -6.29 12.76
C GLU A 540 -3.63 -5.73 11.49
N LEU A 541 -2.42 -6.20 11.18
CA LEU A 541 -1.71 -5.79 9.97
C LEU A 541 -2.54 -6.07 8.72
N GLY A 542 -2.68 -5.05 7.88
CA GLY A 542 -3.16 -5.22 6.52
C GLY A 542 -2.17 -6.02 5.69
N ARG A 543 -2.65 -6.58 4.58
CA ARG A 543 -1.85 -7.43 3.71
C ARG A 543 -2.13 -7.13 2.25
N MET A 544 -1.07 -6.97 1.48
CA MET A 544 -1.16 -6.55 0.08
C MET A 544 -0.41 -7.50 -0.84
N ARG A 545 -1.04 -7.89 -1.96
CA ARG A 545 -0.34 -8.59 -3.05
C ARG A 545 0.62 -7.62 -3.71
N PHE A 546 1.83 -8.09 -4.02
CA PHE A 546 2.86 -7.24 -4.58
C PHE A 546 3.66 -7.96 -5.65
N GLY A 547 4.18 -7.16 -6.58
CA GLY A 547 5.22 -7.53 -7.53
C GLY A 547 6.47 -6.72 -7.24
N ILE A 548 7.61 -7.25 -7.63
CA ILE A 548 8.88 -6.54 -7.56
C ILE A 548 9.57 -6.60 -8.91
N VAL A 549 10.05 -5.44 -9.38
CA VAL A 549 10.81 -5.34 -10.61
C VAL A 549 12.10 -4.58 -10.35
N PRO A 550 13.24 -4.99 -10.96
CA PRO A 550 14.44 -4.17 -10.95
C PRO A 550 14.15 -2.79 -11.54
N ALA A 551 14.74 -1.76 -10.96
CA ALA A 551 14.65 -0.39 -11.41
C ALA A 551 16.05 0.16 -11.72
N GLU A 552 16.10 1.35 -12.29
CA GLU A 552 17.35 2.03 -12.61
C GLU A 552 18.17 2.37 -11.35
N LYS A 553 19.44 2.67 -11.58
CA LYS A 553 20.35 3.13 -10.53
C LYS A 553 19.92 4.54 -10.08
N GLN A 554 19.74 4.73 -8.78
CA GLN A 554 19.34 6.03 -8.22
C GLN A 554 20.22 6.38 -7.01
N GLU A 555 20.18 7.64 -6.59
CA GLU A 555 20.72 8.05 -5.29
C GLU A 555 19.78 7.55 -4.19
N LEU A 556 20.36 6.88 -3.20
CA LEU A 556 19.69 6.28 -2.07
C LEU A 556 20.07 7.01 -0.78
N PHE A 557 19.07 7.17 0.07
CA PHE A 557 19.17 7.73 1.40
C PHE A 557 18.91 6.62 2.41
N GLY A 558 19.91 6.32 3.23
CA GLY A 558 19.77 5.38 4.34
C GLY A 558 19.13 6.07 5.54
N VAL A 559 18.29 5.35 6.28
CA VAL A 559 17.75 5.78 7.57
C VAL A 559 18.22 4.78 8.61
N VAL A 560 19.36 5.06 9.24
CA VAL A 560 19.96 4.19 10.27
C VAL A 560 19.44 4.61 11.63
N CYS A 561 18.76 3.72 12.33
CA CYS A 561 18.19 3.96 13.64
C CYS A 561 19.07 3.41 14.76
N ALA A 562 18.89 3.93 15.99
CA ALA A 562 19.62 3.47 17.18
C ALA A 562 19.42 1.98 17.49
N THR A 563 18.24 1.45 17.12
CA THR A 563 17.89 0.04 17.20
C THR A 563 17.42 -0.45 15.83
N ASP A 564 17.53 -1.76 15.57
CA ASP A 564 16.96 -2.37 14.36
C ASP A 564 15.45 -2.17 14.36
N SER A 565 15.00 -1.17 13.61
CA SER A 565 13.65 -0.60 13.73
C SER A 565 12.83 -0.90 12.49
N LYS A 566 11.54 -1.15 12.69
CA LYS A 566 10.57 -1.32 11.61
C LYS A 566 9.94 0.03 11.31
N ILE A 567 10.50 0.75 10.35
CA ILE A 567 10.02 2.09 9.98
C ILE A 567 8.82 1.98 9.02
N ILE A 568 8.03 3.04 8.96
CA ILE A 568 6.78 3.08 8.19
C ILE A 568 6.86 4.17 7.13
N THR A 569 6.60 3.80 5.88
CA THR A 569 6.46 4.74 4.76
C THR A 569 5.09 5.45 4.80
N ALA A 570 4.92 6.55 4.07
CA ALA A 570 3.63 7.25 3.98
C ALA A 570 2.50 6.36 3.43
N ASP A 571 2.83 5.36 2.62
CA ASP A 571 1.92 4.32 2.11
C ASP A 571 1.68 3.18 3.11
N GLN A 572 2.12 3.37 4.37
CA GLN A 572 1.93 2.46 5.49
C GLN A 572 2.62 1.10 5.32
N ILE A 573 3.62 1.01 4.44
CA ILE A 573 4.42 -0.21 4.26
C ILE A 573 5.47 -0.28 5.37
N ILE A 574 5.55 -1.45 6.00
CA ILE A 574 6.57 -1.73 7.02
C ILE A 574 7.85 -2.23 6.35
N VAL A 575 8.96 -1.56 6.65
CA VAL A 575 10.29 -1.88 6.14
C VAL A 575 11.33 -1.77 7.26
N GLY A 576 12.44 -2.50 7.15
CA GLY A 576 13.53 -2.37 8.12
C GLY A 576 14.31 -1.06 7.96
N SER A 577 14.86 -0.52 9.04
CA SER A 577 15.82 0.58 8.99
C SER A 577 17.10 0.16 8.26
N SER A 578 17.78 1.12 7.64
CA SER A 578 19.09 0.90 7.01
C SER A 578 20.12 0.47 8.06
N LYS A 579 21.16 -0.26 7.61
CA LYS A 579 22.22 -0.77 8.50
C LYS A 579 23.58 -0.53 7.87
N PHE A 580 24.58 -0.20 8.69
CA PHE A 580 25.97 -0.18 8.22
C PHE A 580 26.44 -1.60 7.89
N VAL A 581 27.27 -1.71 6.85
CA VAL A 581 27.85 -3.00 6.46
C VAL A 581 28.89 -3.42 7.50
N THR A 582 28.53 -4.43 8.28
CA THR A 582 29.42 -5.17 9.18
C THR A 582 30.03 -6.38 8.48
N LYS A 583 31.01 -7.06 9.09
CA LYS A 583 31.56 -8.33 8.55
C LYS A 583 30.49 -9.42 8.37
N GLU A 584 29.39 -9.35 9.14
CA GLU A 584 28.29 -10.31 9.09
C GLU A 584 27.28 -9.99 7.98
N THR A 585 27.11 -8.71 7.66
CA THR A 585 26.15 -8.23 6.64
C THR A 585 26.81 -7.93 5.29
N ALA A 586 28.14 -7.87 5.26
CA ALA A 586 28.92 -7.86 4.03
C ALA A 586 28.57 -9.10 3.23
N SER A 587 28.05 -8.90 2.00
CA SER A 587 28.10 -9.98 1.03
C SER A 587 29.56 -10.38 0.92
N ILE A 588 29.89 -11.63 1.24
CA ILE A 588 31.20 -12.18 0.89
C ILE A 588 31.32 -11.92 -0.61
N GLU A 589 32.37 -11.20 -1.04
CA GLU A 589 32.60 -10.88 -2.45
C GLU A 589 32.16 -12.08 -3.29
N SER A 590 31.09 -11.88 -4.06
CA SER A 590 30.48 -12.97 -4.80
C SER A 590 31.58 -13.56 -5.66
N TYR A 591 31.85 -14.86 -5.47
CA TYR A 591 32.80 -15.51 -6.35
C TYR A 591 32.27 -15.35 -7.77
N ARG A 592 33.14 -14.99 -8.72
CA ARG A 592 32.74 -14.97 -10.13
C ARG A 592 32.15 -16.34 -10.44
N ARG A 593 30.92 -16.39 -10.99
CA ARG A 593 30.25 -17.61 -11.47
C ARG A 593 30.94 -18.12 -12.75
N GLU A 594 32.22 -18.40 -12.63
CA GLU A 594 33.08 -18.79 -13.71
C GLU A 594 34.07 -19.83 -13.16
N CYS A 595 34.22 -20.94 -13.86
CA CYS A 595 35.17 -21.97 -13.45
C CYS A 595 36.59 -21.45 -13.62
N LEU A 596 37.36 -21.41 -12.54
CA LEU A 596 38.76 -20.96 -12.55
C LEU A 596 39.62 -21.70 -13.60
N SER A 597 39.26 -22.96 -13.90
CA SER A 597 40.00 -23.80 -14.85
C SER A 597 39.50 -23.67 -16.29
N CYS A 598 38.20 -23.81 -16.51
CA CYS A 598 37.64 -23.96 -17.87
C CYS A 598 36.76 -22.78 -18.30
N HIS A 599 36.59 -21.79 -17.43
CA HIS A 599 35.78 -20.60 -17.67
C HIS A 599 34.30 -20.87 -17.98
N ALA A 600 33.81 -22.09 -17.70
CA ALA A 600 32.39 -22.40 -17.81
C ALA A 600 31.59 -21.49 -16.86
N LEU A 601 30.53 -20.88 -17.39
CA LEU A 601 29.62 -19.99 -16.64
C LEU A 601 28.45 -20.74 -15.99
N ASP A 602 28.23 -21.99 -16.42
CA ASP A 602 27.14 -22.84 -15.94
C ASP A 602 27.66 -24.22 -15.48
N THR A 603 27.08 -24.72 -14.39
CA THR A 603 27.37 -26.01 -13.78
C THR A 603 26.29 -26.32 -12.75
N SER A 604 25.91 -27.60 -12.63
CA SER A 604 24.94 -28.04 -11.63
C SER A 604 25.39 -27.77 -10.19
N LEU A 605 26.70 -27.64 -9.96
CA LEU A 605 27.29 -27.40 -8.64
C LEU A 605 28.65 -26.72 -8.77
N TRP A 606 28.93 -25.77 -7.87
CA TRP A 606 30.20 -25.06 -7.74
C TRP A 606 30.98 -25.57 -6.52
N HIS A 607 32.26 -25.87 -6.71
CA HIS A 607 33.13 -26.37 -5.64
C HIS A 607 34.25 -25.39 -5.31
N ARG A 608 34.62 -25.29 -4.02
CA ARG A 608 35.81 -24.55 -3.59
C ARG A 608 37.08 -25.18 -4.16
N ILE A 609 38.07 -24.37 -4.53
CA ILE A 609 39.34 -24.88 -5.04
C ILE A 609 40.14 -25.60 -3.92
N PRO A 610 40.50 -26.89 -4.11
CA PRO A 610 41.14 -27.68 -3.05
C PRO A 610 42.51 -27.18 -2.58
N TRP A 611 43.28 -26.55 -3.48
CA TRP A 611 44.67 -26.14 -3.24
C TRP A 611 44.82 -24.73 -2.67
N LYS A 612 43.75 -23.92 -2.66
CA LYS A 612 43.77 -22.57 -2.07
C LYS A 612 42.46 -22.34 -1.32
N ARG A 613 42.33 -23.00 -0.17
CA ARG A 613 41.08 -23.06 0.63
C ARG A 613 40.53 -21.69 1.05
N LYS A 614 41.39 -20.67 1.11
CA LYS A 614 41.01 -19.29 1.43
C LYS A 614 40.52 -18.49 0.20
N SER A 615 40.69 -19.00 -1.03
CA SER A 615 40.26 -18.29 -2.22
C SER A 615 38.74 -18.33 -2.40
N LEU A 616 38.21 -17.26 -2.99
CA LEU A 616 36.82 -17.19 -3.41
C LEU A 616 36.57 -17.94 -4.72
N ASP A 617 37.60 -18.24 -5.50
CA ASP A 617 37.47 -18.97 -6.76
C ASP A 617 36.78 -20.33 -6.61
N ARG A 618 36.14 -20.76 -7.70
CA ARG A 618 35.42 -22.04 -7.77
C ARG A 618 35.79 -22.85 -9.00
N LEU A 619 35.57 -24.15 -8.91
CA LEU A 619 35.58 -25.07 -10.05
C LEU A 619 34.16 -25.53 -10.35
N CYS A 620 33.85 -25.71 -11.63
CA CYS A 620 32.67 -26.47 -12.03
C CYS A 620 32.79 -27.93 -11.57
N ARG A 621 31.67 -28.65 -11.55
CA ARG A 621 31.59 -30.06 -11.13
C ARG A 621 32.59 -30.94 -11.88
N ALA A 622 32.74 -30.75 -13.19
CA ALA A 622 33.63 -31.55 -14.03
C ALA A 622 35.13 -31.31 -13.71
N CYS A 623 35.54 -30.05 -13.57
CA CYS A 623 36.91 -29.70 -13.21
C CYS A 623 37.24 -30.14 -11.78
N TYR A 624 36.32 -29.97 -10.82
CA TYR A 624 36.51 -30.45 -9.46
C TYR A 624 36.70 -31.97 -9.40
N ALA A 625 35.84 -32.74 -10.08
CA ALA A 625 35.94 -34.19 -10.14
C ALA A 625 37.26 -34.65 -10.78
N SER A 626 37.69 -33.98 -11.86
CA SER A 626 38.98 -34.24 -12.51
C SER A 626 40.14 -33.99 -11.54
N TYR A 627 40.14 -32.86 -10.84
CA TYR A 627 41.17 -32.53 -9.87
C TYR A 627 41.23 -33.54 -8.73
N VAL A 628 40.10 -33.89 -8.12
CA VAL A 628 40.06 -34.84 -6.99
C VAL A 628 40.65 -36.20 -7.40
N ARG A 629 40.41 -36.64 -8.64
CA ARG A 629 40.85 -37.94 -9.15
C ARG A 629 42.35 -38.04 -9.39
N ILE A 630 42.96 -37.02 -10.01
CA ILE A 630 44.38 -37.10 -10.43
C ILE A 630 45.30 -36.07 -9.79
N LYS A 631 44.74 -35.14 -9.00
CA LYS A 631 45.43 -34.06 -8.28
C LYS A 631 46.35 -33.22 -9.16
N SER A 632 45.96 -33.00 -10.42
CA SER A 632 46.78 -32.28 -11.39
C SER A 632 46.18 -30.95 -11.84
N ARG A 633 47.03 -29.93 -11.97
CA ARG A 633 46.67 -28.61 -12.52
C ARG A 633 47.88 -27.93 -13.15
N CYS A 634 47.66 -26.89 -13.94
CA CYS A 634 48.72 -26.03 -14.40
C CYS A 634 49.40 -25.31 -13.21
N ALA A 635 50.73 -25.27 -13.21
CA ALA A 635 51.53 -24.58 -12.20
C ALA A 635 51.44 -23.04 -12.30
N ASN A 636 51.06 -22.50 -13.47
CA ASN A 636 50.86 -21.08 -13.65
C ASN A 636 49.57 -20.61 -12.94
N GLY A 637 49.76 -19.77 -11.92
CA GLY A 637 48.69 -19.23 -11.06
C GLY A 637 47.66 -18.37 -11.78
N SER A 638 47.94 -17.87 -13.00
CA SER A 638 46.93 -17.19 -13.84
C SER A 638 46.15 -18.16 -14.73
N CYS A 639 46.72 -19.31 -15.07
CA CYS A 639 46.08 -20.29 -15.96
C CYS A 639 45.14 -21.24 -15.23
N ASN A 640 45.59 -21.80 -14.08
CA ASN A 640 44.84 -22.73 -13.22
C ASN A 640 44.11 -23.91 -13.92
N LEU A 641 44.51 -24.27 -15.15
CA LEU A 641 43.85 -25.32 -15.91
C LEU A 641 43.99 -26.66 -15.19
N VAL A 642 42.87 -27.26 -14.79
CA VAL A 642 42.79 -28.62 -14.27
C VAL A 642 42.81 -29.58 -15.45
N CYS A 643 43.83 -30.43 -15.50
CA CYS A 643 43.96 -31.44 -16.54
C CYS A 643 42.88 -32.52 -16.37
N LYS A 644 42.27 -32.99 -17.46
CA LYS A 644 41.38 -34.15 -17.41
C LYS A 644 42.21 -35.44 -17.31
N PRO A 645 41.67 -36.50 -16.69
CA PRO A 645 42.34 -37.82 -16.64
C PRO A 645 42.70 -38.40 -18.01
N SER A 646 41.84 -38.20 -19.02
CA SER A 646 42.10 -38.62 -20.41
C SER A 646 43.32 -37.90 -21.00
N ASP A 647 43.37 -36.58 -20.82
CA ASP A 647 44.38 -35.73 -21.42
C ASP A 647 45.73 -35.98 -20.76
N TYR A 648 45.74 -36.18 -19.44
CA TYR A 648 46.95 -36.53 -18.71
C TYR A 648 47.52 -37.89 -19.17
N LYS A 649 46.66 -38.92 -19.30
CA LYS A 649 47.06 -40.24 -19.84
C LYS A 649 47.58 -40.13 -21.28
N ARG A 650 46.97 -39.28 -22.10
CA ARG A 650 47.44 -39.00 -23.47
C ARG A 650 48.83 -38.38 -23.46
N LEU A 651 49.08 -37.41 -22.58
CA LEU A 651 50.40 -36.78 -22.43
C LEU A 651 51.48 -37.78 -21.97
N GLU A 652 51.13 -38.71 -21.06
CA GLU A 652 52.00 -39.82 -20.66
C GLU A 652 52.29 -40.79 -21.81
N ALA A 653 51.26 -41.22 -22.53
CA ALA A 653 51.40 -42.18 -23.64
C ALA A 653 52.26 -41.63 -24.78
N LEU A 654 52.12 -40.34 -25.10
CA LEU A 654 52.90 -39.66 -26.14
C LEU A 654 54.36 -39.38 -25.72
N ARG A 655 54.76 -39.68 -24.48
CA ARG A 655 56.09 -39.38 -23.91
C ARG A 655 56.52 -37.93 -24.19
N ARG A 656 55.58 -36.97 -24.10
CA ARG A 656 55.90 -35.57 -24.36
C ARG A 656 57.02 -35.12 -23.41
N ARG A 657 57.98 -34.36 -23.96
CA ARG A 657 59.08 -33.78 -23.18
C ARG A 657 58.49 -32.94 -22.05
N LYS A 658 58.89 -33.25 -20.82
CA LYS A 658 58.49 -32.47 -19.65
C LYS A 658 59.17 -31.10 -19.70
N VAL A 659 58.45 -30.07 -19.27
CA VAL A 659 58.93 -28.70 -19.12
C VAL A 659 59.08 -28.40 -17.63
N THR A 660 60.06 -27.57 -17.30
CA THR A 660 60.27 -27.08 -15.94
C THR A 660 59.74 -25.65 -15.85
N THR A 661 58.90 -25.37 -14.85
CA THR A 661 58.35 -24.03 -14.57
C THR A 661 58.56 -23.72 -13.10
N GLN A 662 58.92 -22.48 -12.78
CA GLN A 662 59.02 -22.02 -11.39
C GLN A 662 57.64 -21.62 -10.87
N LEU A 663 57.31 -22.05 -9.66
CA LEU A 663 56.15 -21.57 -8.91
C LEU A 663 56.39 -20.13 -8.39
N GLU A 664 55.32 -19.51 -7.88
CA GLU A 664 55.36 -18.18 -7.25
C GLU A 664 56.33 -18.12 -6.04
N ASP A 665 56.58 -19.25 -5.38
CA ASP A 665 57.54 -19.37 -4.28
C ASP A 665 58.99 -19.67 -4.74
N GLY A 666 59.23 -19.67 -6.06
CA GLY A 666 60.53 -19.98 -6.67
C GLY A 666 60.81 -21.48 -6.85
N THR A 667 59.94 -22.38 -6.37
CA THR A 667 60.15 -23.82 -6.47
C THR A 667 60.08 -24.31 -7.92
N PRO A 668 61.12 -24.97 -8.47
CA PRO A 668 61.06 -25.51 -9.81
C PRO A 668 60.22 -26.79 -9.84
N ILE A 669 59.21 -26.82 -10.70
CA ILE A 669 58.38 -28.00 -10.94
C ILE A 669 58.54 -28.49 -12.36
N THR A 670 58.77 -29.79 -12.51
CA THR A 670 58.87 -30.45 -13.82
C THR A 670 57.63 -31.28 -14.09
N GLY A 671 56.95 -31.01 -15.22
CA GLY A 671 55.69 -31.64 -15.59
C GLY A 671 55.43 -31.61 -17.09
N PHE A 672 54.31 -32.18 -17.56
CA PHE A 672 53.94 -32.06 -18.97
C PHE A 672 53.52 -30.61 -19.29
N PRO A 673 53.77 -30.10 -20.51
CA PRO A 673 53.38 -28.74 -20.88
C PRO A 673 51.85 -28.61 -20.91
N CYS A 674 51.33 -27.57 -20.27
CA CYS A 674 49.93 -27.18 -20.29
C CYS A 674 49.54 -26.77 -21.70
N GLU A 675 48.45 -27.32 -22.23
CA GLU A 675 48.00 -27.03 -23.59
C GLU A 675 47.55 -25.57 -23.79
N LYS A 676 47.22 -24.86 -22.70
CA LYS A 676 46.74 -23.47 -22.75
C LYS A 676 47.87 -22.44 -22.68
N CYS A 677 48.88 -22.65 -21.84
CA CYS A 677 49.90 -21.63 -21.55
C CYS A 677 51.34 -22.15 -21.63
N GLY A 678 51.56 -23.42 -21.95
CA GLY A 678 52.89 -24.03 -22.05
C GLY A 678 53.58 -24.34 -20.71
N SER A 679 53.11 -23.80 -19.58
CA SER A 679 53.69 -24.07 -18.26
C SER A 679 53.51 -25.52 -17.80
N ALA A 680 54.33 -25.99 -16.86
CA ALA A 680 54.26 -27.36 -16.34
C ALA A 680 52.90 -27.67 -15.66
N ILE A 681 52.35 -28.85 -15.95
CA ILE A 681 51.24 -29.44 -15.18
C ILE A 681 51.84 -30.12 -13.94
N MET A 682 51.50 -29.60 -12.76
CA MET A 682 51.93 -30.13 -11.48
C MET A 682 50.95 -31.18 -10.94
N ARG A 683 51.44 -32.13 -10.14
CA ARG A 683 50.64 -33.14 -9.44
C ARG A 683 50.84 -33.01 -7.93
N GLU A 684 49.81 -32.63 -7.19
CA GLU A 684 49.88 -32.44 -5.73
C GLU A 684 49.71 -33.78 -5.00
N GLY A 685 50.59 -34.10 -4.07
CA GLY A 685 50.44 -35.24 -3.16
C GLY A 685 51.22 -36.52 -3.52
N VAL A 686 51.99 -36.53 -4.62
CA VAL A 686 53.01 -37.57 -4.82
C VAL A 686 54.29 -37.08 -4.15
N LYS A 687 54.41 -37.26 -2.83
CA LYS A 687 55.73 -37.18 -2.20
C LYS A 687 56.59 -38.24 -2.87
N GLY A 688 57.68 -37.82 -3.52
CA GLY A 688 58.61 -38.73 -4.19
C GLY A 688 58.96 -39.89 -3.26
N ARG A 689 58.79 -41.12 -3.76
CA ARG A 689 59.48 -42.27 -3.18
C ARG A 689 60.91 -42.26 -3.67
#